data_AF-A0A811UQM1-F1
#
_entry.id   AF-A0A811UQM1-F1
#
_cell.length_a   1.000
_cell.length_b   1.000
_cell.length_c   1.000
_cell.angle_alpha   90.00
_cell.angle_beta   90.00
_cell.angle_gamma   90.00
#
_symmetry.space_group_name_H-M   'P 1'
#
loop_
_entity.id
_entity.type
_entity.pdbx_description
1 polymer ?
#
loop_
_entity_poly.entity_id
_entity_poly.type
_entity_poly.pdbx_seq_one_letter_code
_entity_poly.pdbx_strand_id
1 'polypeptide(L)'
;MLPAWGQLLANDLYEVSQLSTSPKCCNENANVKDPEELQHCYVRRGADCKEYKRSAPGYDAEVCNRRQREQMNVASSYIDGSGLYGATVRDMQDLRTYISGGVKVESCKYCQLSSASGALHRALLQEHNNIGEQLAHLNPEWSEEDVFFEARRIVTAQIQHITYSEFLPMVLGQETTAKDGLKLTAEKHSSNYSSTNRAGVYNEVANGAFPSFLTMYPPEMISRSMSASQLLSLAALQKSLIPAVKSVDGWTELALAIHRGRDHGIPSYHHALDMCQNQYSGSDSANFTFETLSKVSNIPEEHITSLRDIYQSADDIDLLVGALLEDPAVGALFGPTITCLLTRQFELLKKSDRFWYENDIPPSSLTLEQLQSIRRTTLAGLLCTSNQVEKVQSKAFIREDNFLNSVLVCDQIPTLDLRPWQSNPKEDELHEHVEMEPEVKEAISEINIELLEAAVERAKVELEERKRFEYESWLSQGGISAKSGDGVAASFSKANRNALALANSSLIFELTSNEILNTLNSINRRKRQTFDSNFNRNELSETLQTIDINAILGGSTQQVNTECDDPPIACDTSTPFRSLTGYCNNLRNPNWGKSLTTFSRLLPSQYDDGISKVRLVSVNGSPLPNPRTISTVIHPDISNLHTRYSLMVMQFAQFLDHDLTLTPIHKGFHESIPSCRRCNSPQTVHPECNPFPVPPGDYFFPEVNVTSGERFCFPSMRSLPGQLALGPREQINQNTHFLDASMVYGENHCVVNKLRGFGGRLNSTIRSFGKELLPQSNSHPECKSRNNLCFIAGDERASEQPGLTAIHTIFMREHNRIVEGLRGVNPHWNSDQLFLHSRRILTAEWQHMVFNEFLPRVLSWNAVNLYGLKLLPQGYYKDYNPSCSPIIFNEFAAAAFRIGHSLLRPHIPRLSVNHQPVDPPLLLRDGFFRMDAILQPGIVDEITRGLVATPMETLDQFITGEVTNHLFEDRKIPFSGIDLIALNIQRARDHGIPSYNNYRALCNLKRATTWSDLSREMPNEVINRFKKIYASVDDIDLFPGAMTERPLQGGLVGPTLACIIGIQFRQLRKCDRFWYENANPEVRFTEAQLAEIRKVTLAKVICENLEIPGDIQRAALDLPSNFLNPRVPCSSMPQVDLSQWRENVQGCQIGNRHVRVGESAFPSPCTSCVCSAEGPQCASLRITDCGQLIRQWPKEAILRDEVCNSQCGIYLNGNGNFAQARQASVQAPARVQRSRPENIFKFPDLTPFIASL
;
A
#
# COMPACT_ATOMS: atom_id res chain seq x y z
N MET A 1 -28.45 2.64 -36.86
CA MET A 1 -27.20 2.77 -36.06
C MET A 1 -27.41 3.21 -34.61
N LEU A 2 -28.04 4.36 -34.34
CA LEU A 2 -28.12 4.99 -33.02
C LEU A 2 -28.58 4.10 -31.84
N PRO A 3 -29.73 3.40 -31.89
CA PRO A 3 -30.15 2.53 -30.80
C PRO A 3 -29.27 1.28 -30.61
N ALA A 4 -28.60 0.82 -31.66
CA ALA A 4 -27.65 -0.31 -31.58
C ALA A 4 -26.36 0.10 -30.85
N TRP A 5 -25.87 1.33 -31.06
CA TRP A 5 -24.73 1.88 -30.31
C TRP A 5 -25.08 2.13 -28.83
N GLY A 6 -26.30 2.63 -28.55
CA GLY A 6 -26.79 2.75 -27.18
C GLY A 6 -26.81 1.40 -26.45
N GLN A 7 -27.19 0.32 -27.15
CA GLN A 7 -27.16 -1.04 -26.60
C GLN A 7 -25.74 -1.59 -26.44
N LEU A 8 -24.81 -1.27 -27.35
CA LEU A 8 -23.39 -1.62 -27.20
C LEU A 8 -22.83 -1.03 -25.90
N LEU A 9 -23.07 0.26 -25.65
CA LEU A 9 -22.62 0.92 -24.42
C LEU A 9 -23.31 0.34 -23.18
N ALA A 10 -24.60 0.00 -23.27
CA ALA A 10 -25.31 -0.65 -22.18
C ALA A 10 -24.67 -1.99 -21.77
N ASN A 11 -24.21 -2.79 -22.73
CA ASN A 11 -23.59 -4.09 -22.48
C ASN A 11 -22.25 -4.00 -21.71
N ASP A 12 -21.51 -2.91 -21.89
CA ASP A 12 -20.27 -2.58 -21.16
C ASP A 12 -20.57 -2.05 -19.74
N LEU A 13 -21.64 -1.26 -19.64
CA LEU A 13 -21.94 -0.49 -18.44
C LEU A 13 -22.76 -1.26 -17.41
N TYR A 14 -23.77 -2.03 -17.83
CA TYR A 14 -24.59 -2.79 -16.88
C TYR A 14 -25.11 -4.11 -17.42
N GLU A 15 -25.06 -5.13 -16.57
CA GLU A 15 -25.73 -6.41 -16.76
C GLU A 15 -26.29 -6.85 -15.40
N VAL A 16 -27.60 -7.03 -15.31
CA VAL A 16 -28.27 -7.37 -14.04
C VAL A 16 -28.36 -8.88 -13.92
N SER A 17 -27.64 -9.45 -12.94
CA SER A 17 -27.70 -10.90 -12.67
C SER A 17 -28.99 -11.27 -11.93
N GLN A 18 -29.48 -12.49 -12.16
CA GLN A 18 -30.65 -13.07 -11.49
C GLN A 18 -30.22 -14.26 -10.63
N LEU A 19 -30.91 -14.51 -9.52
CA LEU A 19 -30.66 -15.67 -8.66
C LEU A 19 -31.02 -16.98 -9.40
N SER A 20 -30.08 -17.93 -9.45
CA SER A 20 -30.32 -19.27 -9.99
C SER A 20 -31.32 -19.99 -9.09
N THR A 21 -32.53 -20.21 -9.59
CA THR A 21 -33.64 -20.88 -8.88
C THR A 21 -34.09 -22.09 -9.70
N SER A 22 -34.17 -23.26 -9.03
CA SER A 22 -34.25 -24.59 -9.64
C SER A 22 -35.61 -24.94 -10.28
N PRO A 23 -36.75 -24.32 -9.89
CA PRO A 23 -37.97 -24.36 -10.72
C PRO A 23 -38.40 -22.98 -11.29
N LYS A 24 -39.11 -23.01 -12.44
CA LYS A 24 -39.88 -21.86 -12.95
C LYS A 24 -41.07 -21.60 -12.01
N CYS A 25 -41.22 -20.38 -11.52
CA CYS A 25 -42.26 -19.95 -10.58
C CYS A 25 -43.69 -20.05 -11.14
N CYS A 26 -43.84 -20.15 -12.46
CA CYS A 26 -45.08 -20.37 -13.19
C CYS A 26 -45.39 -21.84 -13.51
N ASN A 27 -44.58 -22.81 -13.07
CA ASN A 27 -44.83 -24.23 -13.31
C ASN A 27 -45.68 -24.85 -12.17
N GLU A 28 -46.94 -25.20 -12.46
CA GLU A 28 -47.86 -25.82 -11.47
C GLU A 28 -47.37 -27.17 -10.93
N ASN A 29 -46.50 -27.88 -11.65
CA ASN A 29 -45.93 -29.18 -11.24
C ASN A 29 -44.58 -29.05 -10.50
N ALA A 30 -44.07 -27.84 -10.30
CA ALA A 30 -42.89 -27.63 -9.49
C ALA A 30 -43.27 -27.87 -8.02
N ASN A 31 -42.93 -29.05 -7.48
CA ASN A 31 -42.97 -29.32 -6.04
C ASN A 31 -41.92 -28.46 -5.34
N VAL A 32 -42.19 -27.16 -5.18
CA VAL A 32 -41.36 -26.24 -4.41
C VAL A 32 -41.50 -26.63 -2.95
N LYS A 33 -40.48 -27.30 -2.41
CA LYS A 33 -40.47 -27.81 -1.02
C LYS A 33 -40.13 -26.72 0.00
N ASP A 34 -39.54 -25.62 -0.44
CA ASP A 34 -39.06 -24.53 0.42
C ASP A 34 -39.83 -23.22 0.14
N PRO A 35 -40.59 -22.69 1.12
CA PRO A 35 -41.26 -21.40 1.00
C PRO A 35 -40.32 -20.21 0.74
N GLU A 36 -39.03 -20.31 1.07
CA GLU A 36 -38.04 -19.24 0.83
C GLU A 36 -37.70 -19.08 -0.66
N GLU A 37 -37.75 -20.15 -1.46
CA GLU A 37 -37.51 -20.08 -2.91
C GLU A 37 -38.57 -19.21 -3.64
N LEU A 38 -39.79 -19.11 -3.09
CA LEU A 38 -40.87 -18.27 -3.63
C LEU A 38 -40.71 -16.78 -3.29
N GLN A 39 -39.90 -16.40 -2.30
CA GLN A 39 -39.69 -14.99 -1.90
C GLN A 39 -38.88 -14.19 -2.93
N HIS A 40 -38.23 -14.87 -3.87
CA HIS A 40 -37.40 -14.27 -4.93
C HIS A 40 -38.15 -14.12 -6.27
N CYS A 41 -39.43 -14.52 -6.33
CA CYS A 41 -40.25 -14.46 -7.53
C CYS A 41 -41.46 -13.53 -7.36
N TYR A 42 -41.64 -12.61 -8.30
CA TYR A 42 -42.91 -11.89 -8.47
C TYR A 42 -43.75 -12.61 -9.53
N VAL A 43 -44.93 -13.10 -9.15
CA VAL A 43 -45.83 -13.83 -10.06
C VAL A 43 -47.19 -13.13 -10.10
N ARG A 44 -47.61 -12.72 -11.29
CA ARG A 44 -49.00 -12.29 -11.50
C ARG A 44 -49.87 -13.53 -11.74
N ARG A 45 -50.73 -13.88 -10.77
CA ARG A 45 -51.62 -15.05 -10.86
C ARG A 45 -52.76 -14.81 -11.88
N GLY A 46 -52.94 -15.76 -12.80
CA GLY A 46 -53.95 -15.74 -13.87
C GLY A 46 -53.63 -16.79 -14.95
N ALA A 47 -54.48 -16.92 -15.99
CA ALA A 47 -54.28 -17.86 -17.10
C ALA A 47 -52.99 -17.59 -17.91
N ASP A 48 -52.48 -16.35 -17.86
CA ASP A 48 -51.21 -15.90 -18.45
C ASP A 48 -50.18 -15.62 -17.35
N CYS A 49 -49.69 -16.66 -16.69
CA CYS A 49 -48.69 -16.52 -15.62
C CYS A 49 -47.43 -15.82 -16.17
N LYS A 50 -47.07 -14.67 -15.58
CA LYS A 50 -45.82 -13.97 -15.85
C LYS A 50 -45.00 -13.92 -14.58
N GLU A 51 -43.80 -14.49 -14.65
CA GLU A 51 -42.83 -14.47 -13.55
C GLU A 51 -41.77 -13.41 -13.81
N TYR A 52 -41.31 -12.76 -12.74
CA TYR A 52 -40.07 -12.01 -12.70
C TYR A 52 -39.24 -12.52 -11.52
N LYS A 53 -37.99 -12.90 -11.81
CA LYS A 53 -37.01 -13.27 -10.80
C LYS A 53 -36.27 -12.02 -10.36
N ARG A 54 -36.28 -11.77 -9.06
CA ARG A 54 -35.60 -10.63 -8.45
C ARG A 54 -34.09 -10.70 -8.74
N SER A 55 -33.50 -9.53 -8.95
CA SER A 55 -32.07 -9.43 -9.26
C SER A 55 -31.20 -9.95 -8.10
N ALA A 56 -29.99 -10.44 -8.37
CA ALA A 56 -29.09 -10.85 -7.30
C ALA A 56 -28.70 -9.62 -6.45
N PRO A 57 -28.77 -9.69 -5.11
CA PRO A 57 -28.34 -8.57 -4.27
C PRO A 57 -26.82 -8.37 -4.42
N GLY A 58 -26.40 -7.12 -4.59
CA GLY A 58 -25.00 -6.72 -4.56
C GLY A 58 -24.46 -6.71 -3.12
N TYR A 59 -23.18 -7.00 -2.95
CA TYR A 59 -22.46 -6.87 -1.69
C TYR A 59 -21.45 -5.72 -1.82
N ASP A 60 -21.72 -4.61 -1.14
CA ASP A 60 -20.75 -3.52 -0.99
C ASP A 60 -19.89 -3.80 0.26
N ALA A 61 -18.64 -4.22 0.04
CA ALA A 61 -17.70 -4.56 1.11
C ALA A 61 -17.28 -3.33 1.96
N GLU A 62 -17.45 -2.11 1.44
CA GLU A 62 -17.07 -0.87 2.14
C GLU A 62 -18.15 -0.40 3.12
N VAL A 63 -19.42 -0.72 2.84
CA VAL A 63 -20.58 -0.31 3.63
C VAL A 63 -21.16 -1.54 4.33
N CYS A 64 -20.53 -1.96 5.42
CA CYS A 64 -20.91 -3.14 6.21
C CYS A 64 -22.23 -2.93 7.01
N ASN A 65 -23.29 -2.44 6.37
CA ASN A 65 -24.61 -2.20 6.94
C ASN A 65 -25.69 -2.86 6.07
N ARG A 66 -26.37 -3.88 6.62
CA ARG A 66 -27.52 -4.58 6.00
C ARG A 66 -28.81 -3.74 5.96
N ARG A 67 -28.75 -2.46 5.56
CA ARG A 67 -29.95 -1.59 5.61
C ARG A 67 -30.69 -1.48 4.28
N GLN A 68 -30.03 -1.58 3.13
CA GLN A 68 -30.66 -1.44 1.81
C GLN A 68 -30.16 -2.52 0.84
N ARG A 69 -31.08 -3.07 0.03
CA ARG A 69 -30.76 -4.10 -0.97
C ARG A 69 -30.22 -3.43 -2.23
N GLU A 70 -28.91 -3.38 -2.38
CA GLU A 70 -28.27 -2.99 -3.64
C GLU A 70 -28.31 -4.14 -4.65
N GLN A 71 -28.14 -3.85 -5.94
CA GLN A 71 -28.28 -4.82 -7.03
C GLN A 71 -26.92 -5.14 -7.64
N MET A 72 -26.70 -6.41 -7.93
CA MET A 72 -25.44 -6.87 -8.52
C MET A 72 -25.39 -6.51 -10.00
N ASN A 73 -24.44 -5.64 -10.35
CA ASN A 73 -24.01 -5.43 -11.73
C ASN A 73 -22.87 -6.41 -12.06
N VAL A 74 -23.05 -7.24 -13.09
CA VAL A 74 -22.02 -8.19 -13.55
C VAL A 74 -21.25 -7.71 -14.79
N ALA A 75 -21.54 -6.50 -15.27
CA ALA A 75 -20.73 -5.81 -16.28
C ALA A 75 -19.60 -4.98 -15.63
N SER A 76 -18.61 -4.56 -16.42
CA SER A 76 -17.42 -3.85 -15.91
C SER A 76 -17.73 -2.46 -15.35
N SER A 77 -18.86 -1.86 -15.76
CA SER A 77 -19.24 -0.47 -15.45
C SER A 77 -18.36 0.60 -16.12
N TYR A 78 -17.54 0.22 -17.09
CA TYR A 78 -16.70 1.12 -17.89
C TYR A 78 -16.93 0.88 -19.38
N ILE A 79 -16.60 1.87 -20.23
CA ILE A 79 -16.57 1.69 -21.69
C ILE A 79 -15.21 1.08 -22.04
N ASP A 80 -15.02 -0.19 -21.69
CA ASP A 80 -13.75 -0.93 -21.78
C ASP A 80 -13.77 -2.07 -22.80
N GLY A 81 -14.89 -2.23 -23.50
CA GLY A 81 -15.12 -3.30 -24.47
C GLY A 81 -15.47 -4.64 -23.82
N SER A 82 -15.75 -4.72 -22.53
CA SER A 82 -16.17 -5.97 -21.86
C SER A 82 -17.44 -6.59 -22.46
N GLY A 83 -18.34 -5.81 -23.04
CA GLY A 83 -19.48 -6.27 -23.82
C GLY A 83 -19.09 -6.91 -25.16
N LEU A 84 -17.90 -6.63 -25.69
CA LEU A 84 -17.33 -7.26 -26.89
C LEU A 84 -16.49 -8.50 -26.52
N TYR A 85 -15.58 -8.34 -25.56
CA TYR A 85 -14.56 -9.33 -25.21
C TYR A 85 -14.96 -10.25 -24.06
N GLY A 86 -16.07 -9.98 -23.38
CA GLY A 86 -16.49 -10.66 -22.15
C GLY A 86 -16.07 -9.93 -20.88
N ALA A 87 -16.88 -10.08 -19.82
CA ALA A 87 -16.63 -9.48 -18.50
C ALA A 87 -15.75 -10.36 -17.60
N THR A 88 -15.48 -11.61 -18.01
CA THR A 88 -14.61 -12.54 -17.29
C THR A 88 -13.41 -12.94 -18.15
N VAL A 89 -12.31 -13.34 -17.50
CA VAL A 89 -11.11 -13.85 -18.18
C VAL A 89 -11.46 -15.06 -19.05
N ARG A 90 -12.39 -15.91 -18.57
CA ARG A 90 -12.85 -17.08 -19.32
C ARG A 90 -13.53 -16.70 -20.62
N ASP A 91 -14.46 -15.75 -20.59
CA ASP A 91 -15.18 -15.29 -21.79
C ASP A 91 -14.19 -14.73 -22.83
N MET A 92 -13.17 -14.00 -22.37
CA MET A 92 -12.12 -13.44 -23.23
C MET A 92 -11.23 -14.52 -23.84
N GLN A 93 -10.84 -15.54 -23.07
CA GLN A 93 -10.05 -16.66 -23.57
C GLN A 93 -10.82 -17.50 -24.60
N ASP A 94 -12.11 -17.76 -24.36
CA ASP A 94 -12.98 -18.49 -25.29
C ASP A 94 -13.12 -17.77 -26.65
N LEU A 95 -12.97 -16.44 -26.64
CA LEU A 95 -13.02 -15.58 -27.82
C LEU A 95 -11.71 -15.55 -28.63
N ARG A 96 -10.54 -15.88 -28.06
CA ARG A 96 -9.24 -15.73 -28.76
C ARG A 96 -9.03 -16.80 -29.83
N THR A 97 -8.37 -16.40 -30.92
CA THR A 97 -7.85 -17.30 -31.97
C THR A 97 -6.41 -17.72 -31.70
N TYR A 98 -5.66 -16.92 -30.94
CA TYR A 98 -4.22 -17.05 -30.73
C TYR A 98 -3.39 -16.91 -32.02
N ILE A 99 -3.92 -16.19 -33.00
CA ILE A 99 -3.27 -15.94 -34.31
C ILE A 99 -3.35 -14.44 -34.58
N SER A 100 -2.19 -13.77 -34.69
CA SER A 100 -2.08 -12.35 -35.01
C SER A 100 -2.91 -11.43 -34.09
N GLY A 101 -3.07 -11.81 -32.83
CA GLY A 101 -3.90 -11.12 -31.85
C GLY A 101 -5.40 -11.22 -32.13
N GLY A 102 -5.85 -12.14 -32.99
CA GLY A 102 -7.22 -12.19 -33.49
C GLY A 102 -8.23 -12.87 -32.55
N VAL A 103 -9.51 -12.59 -32.79
CA VAL A 103 -10.69 -13.13 -32.11
C VAL A 103 -11.61 -13.92 -33.04
N LYS A 104 -12.25 -14.94 -32.48
CA LYS A 104 -13.30 -15.77 -33.07
C LYS A 104 -14.62 -15.02 -32.99
N VAL A 105 -14.95 -14.28 -34.04
CA VAL A 105 -16.15 -13.42 -34.09
C VAL A 105 -17.43 -14.20 -33.72
N GLU A 106 -17.52 -15.47 -34.09
CA GLU A 106 -18.62 -16.38 -33.80
C GLU A 106 -18.76 -16.80 -32.33
N SER A 107 -17.68 -16.74 -31.55
CA SER A 107 -17.67 -17.09 -30.13
C SER A 107 -18.19 -15.95 -29.23
N CYS A 108 -18.36 -14.74 -29.77
CA CYS A 108 -18.80 -13.60 -28.97
C CYS A 108 -20.28 -13.69 -28.58
N LYS A 109 -20.58 -13.44 -27.29
CA LYS A 109 -21.90 -13.56 -26.63
C LYS A 109 -23.03 -12.91 -27.43
N TYR A 110 -22.82 -11.70 -27.94
CA TYR A 110 -23.83 -10.94 -28.68
C TYR A 110 -23.73 -11.11 -30.20
N CYS A 111 -22.63 -11.67 -30.71
CA CYS A 111 -22.37 -11.82 -32.14
C CYS A 111 -23.25 -12.88 -32.80
N GLN A 112 -23.81 -13.80 -32.01
CA GLN A 112 -24.78 -14.81 -32.49
C GLN A 112 -26.20 -14.24 -32.63
N LEU A 113 -26.46 -13.04 -32.11
CA LEU A 113 -27.75 -12.40 -32.27
C LEU A 113 -27.96 -12.00 -33.74
N SER A 114 -29.12 -12.36 -34.28
CA SER A 114 -29.56 -11.90 -35.60
C SER A 114 -29.88 -10.39 -35.62
N SER A 115 -30.01 -9.76 -34.44
CA SER A 115 -30.37 -8.35 -34.30
C SER A 115 -29.27 -7.38 -34.73
N ALA A 116 -29.64 -6.10 -34.77
CA ALA A 116 -28.72 -5.00 -35.01
C ALA A 116 -27.51 -4.95 -34.08
N SER A 117 -27.69 -5.35 -32.81
CA SER A 117 -26.60 -5.41 -31.84
C SER A 117 -25.54 -6.43 -32.29
N GLY A 118 -25.95 -7.63 -32.72
CA GLY A 118 -25.02 -8.65 -33.20
C GLY A 118 -24.25 -8.22 -34.45
N ALA A 119 -24.90 -7.50 -35.38
CA ALA A 119 -24.22 -6.97 -36.57
C ALA A 119 -23.11 -5.95 -36.22
N LEU A 120 -23.35 -5.09 -35.22
CA LEU A 120 -22.36 -4.13 -34.75
C LEU A 120 -21.20 -4.80 -34.00
N HIS A 121 -21.47 -5.79 -33.13
CA HIS A 121 -20.42 -6.54 -32.42
C HIS A 121 -19.54 -7.32 -33.41
N ARG A 122 -20.13 -7.92 -34.47
CA ARG A 122 -19.35 -8.58 -35.53
C ARG A 122 -18.42 -7.60 -36.25
N ALA A 123 -18.90 -6.40 -36.59
CA ALA A 123 -18.08 -5.37 -37.24
C ALA A 123 -16.91 -4.92 -36.34
N LEU A 124 -17.15 -4.71 -35.05
CA LEU A 124 -16.10 -4.28 -34.10
C LEU A 124 -15.03 -5.36 -33.86
N LEU A 125 -15.42 -6.64 -33.77
CA LEU A 125 -14.45 -7.73 -33.63
C LEU A 125 -13.70 -8.03 -34.94
N GLN A 126 -14.29 -7.74 -36.10
CA GLN A 126 -13.58 -7.79 -37.37
C GLN A 126 -12.58 -6.65 -37.52
N GLU A 127 -12.93 -5.44 -37.06
CA GLU A 127 -11.97 -4.34 -36.96
C GLU A 127 -10.80 -4.72 -36.05
N HIS A 128 -11.07 -5.34 -34.90
CA HIS A 128 -10.02 -5.87 -34.04
C HIS A 128 -9.09 -6.83 -34.78
N ASN A 129 -9.62 -7.78 -35.54
CA ASN A 129 -8.82 -8.72 -36.33
C ASN A 129 -7.97 -8.00 -37.39
N ASN A 130 -8.52 -6.99 -38.05
CA ASN A 130 -7.80 -6.22 -39.07
C ASN A 130 -6.69 -5.36 -38.47
N ILE A 131 -6.91 -4.79 -37.29
CA ILE A 131 -5.88 -4.07 -36.52
C ILE A 131 -4.81 -5.05 -36.06
N GLY A 132 -5.20 -6.22 -35.52
CA GLY A 132 -4.27 -7.25 -35.06
C GLY A 132 -3.35 -7.75 -36.17
N GLU A 133 -3.90 -8.03 -37.36
CA GLU A 133 -3.10 -8.45 -38.53
C GLU A 133 -2.12 -7.36 -38.98
N GLN A 134 -2.54 -6.10 -39.01
CA GLN A 134 -1.67 -4.98 -39.37
C GLN A 134 -0.60 -4.70 -38.31
N LEU A 135 -0.93 -4.78 -37.03
CA LEU A 135 0.04 -4.62 -35.93
C LEU A 135 1.07 -5.75 -35.94
N ALA A 136 0.64 -7.00 -36.14
CA ALA A 136 1.53 -8.13 -36.30
C ALA A 136 2.47 -7.99 -37.51
N HIS A 137 2.02 -7.29 -38.57
CA HIS A 137 2.86 -6.99 -39.73
C HIS A 137 3.82 -5.81 -39.51
N LEU A 138 3.34 -4.74 -38.85
CA LEU A 138 4.11 -3.54 -38.54
C LEU A 138 5.18 -3.79 -37.48
N ASN A 139 4.87 -4.69 -36.54
CA ASN A 139 5.70 -5.09 -35.41
C ASN A 139 5.88 -6.62 -35.38
N PRO A 140 6.68 -7.20 -36.29
CA PRO A 140 6.90 -8.66 -36.34
C PRO A 140 7.47 -9.26 -35.03
N GLU A 141 8.04 -8.42 -34.17
CA GLU A 141 8.62 -8.77 -32.87
C GLU A 141 7.60 -8.80 -31.72
N TRP A 142 6.39 -8.24 -31.90
CA TRP A 142 5.35 -8.30 -30.88
C TRP A 142 4.80 -9.72 -30.75
N SER A 143 4.58 -10.17 -29.52
CA SER A 143 3.91 -11.47 -29.31
C SER A 143 2.43 -11.38 -29.67
N GLU A 144 1.80 -12.52 -29.93
CA GLU A 144 0.36 -12.58 -30.20
C GLU A 144 -0.48 -11.92 -29.10
N GLU A 145 -0.03 -12.06 -27.85
CA GLU A 145 -0.69 -11.45 -26.70
C GLU A 145 -0.50 -9.93 -26.64
N ASP A 146 0.70 -9.43 -26.97
CA ASP A 146 0.97 -8.00 -27.09
C ASP A 146 0.07 -7.39 -28.18
N VAL A 147 -0.01 -8.05 -29.34
CA VAL A 147 -0.87 -7.65 -30.45
C VAL A 147 -2.34 -7.68 -30.04
N PHE A 148 -2.81 -8.72 -29.35
CA PHE A 148 -4.20 -8.84 -28.88
C PHE A 148 -4.57 -7.71 -27.92
N PHE A 149 -3.75 -7.47 -26.88
CA PHE A 149 -4.05 -6.45 -25.89
C PHE A 149 -3.95 -5.04 -26.47
N GLU A 150 -3.00 -4.77 -27.36
CA GLU A 150 -2.90 -3.47 -28.02
C GLU A 150 -4.05 -3.28 -29.03
N ALA A 151 -4.42 -4.30 -29.82
CA ALA A 151 -5.59 -4.23 -30.70
C ALA A 151 -6.89 -4.01 -29.91
N ARG A 152 -7.05 -4.68 -28.75
CA ARG A 152 -8.17 -4.44 -27.83
C ARG A 152 -8.17 -2.99 -27.32
N ARG A 153 -7.01 -2.49 -26.88
CA ARG A 153 -6.85 -1.12 -26.38
C ARG A 153 -7.21 -0.07 -27.45
N ILE A 154 -6.78 -0.28 -28.69
CA ILE A 154 -7.09 0.59 -29.83
C ILE A 154 -8.60 0.58 -30.13
N VAL A 155 -9.23 -0.60 -30.21
CA VAL A 155 -10.68 -0.70 -30.47
C VAL A 155 -11.50 -0.07 -29.34
N THR A 156 -11.11 -0.29 -28.09
CA THR A 156 -11.73 0.38 -26.94
C THR A 156 -11.56 1.91 -27.02
N ALA A 157 -10.38 2.40 -27.40
CA ALA A 157 -10.14 3.84 -27.61
C ALA A 157 -10.98 4.42 -28.76
N GLN A 158 -11.17 3.67 -29.86
CA GLN A 158 -12.10 4.05 -30.95
C GLN A 158 -13.54 4.16 -30.44
N ILE A 159 -14.02 3.19 -29.65
CA ILE A 159 -15.38 3.20 -29.08
C ILE A 159 -15.56 4.40 -28.14
N GLN A 160 -14.60 4.64 -27.25
CA GLN A 160 -14.61 5.78 -26.34
C GLN A 160 -14.61 7.12 -27.12
N HIS A 161 -13.75 7.24 -28.14
CA HIS A 161 -13.66 8.43 -28.97
C HIS A 161 -14.96 8.70 -29.73
N ILE A 162 -15.45 7.74 -30.52
CA ILE A 162 -16.68 7.83 -31.33
C ILE A 162 -17.88 8.15 -30.43
N THR A 163 -17.92 7.58 -29.22
CA THR A 163 -19.00 7.85 -28.28
C THR A 163 -19.06 9.34 -27.92
N TYR A 164 -17.93 9.97 -27.61
CA TYR A 164 -17.90 11.38 -27.18
C TYR A 164 -17.83 12.38 -28.34
N SER A 165 -17.29 11.99 -29.50
CA SER A 165 -17.15 12.87 -30.67
C SER A 165 -18.37 12.85 -31.59
N GLU A 166 -19.08 11.73 -31.71
CA GLU A 166 -20.20 11.56 -32.64
C GLU A 166 -21.53 11.23 -31.94
N PHE A 167 -21.56 10.26 -31.02
CA PHE A 167 -22.81 9.77 -30.42
C PHE A 167 -23.41 10.76 -29.41
N LEU A 168 -22.65 11.20 -28.41
CA LEU A 168 -23.14 12.10 -27.36
C LEU A 168 -23.64 13.45 -27.90
N PRO A 169 -23.01 14.11 -28.89
CA PRO A 169 -23.53 15.35 -29.44
C PRO A 169 -24.92 15.21 -30.08
N MET A 170 -25.29 14.02 -30.56
CA MET A 170 -26.62 13.73 -31.09
C MET A 170 -27.63 13.41 -29.98
N VAL A 171 -27.18 12.71 -28.94
CA VAL A 171 -28.07 12.29 -27.86
C VAL A 171 -28.36 13.43 -26.88
N LEU A 172 -27.33 14.20 -26.51
CA LEU A 172 -27.38 15.25 -25.48
C LEU A 172 -27.46 16.68 -26.02
N GLY A 173 -27.25 16.84 -27.33
CA GLY A 173 -27.10 18.15 -27.98
C GLY A 173 -25.70 18.73 -27.84
N GLN A 174 -25.29 19.51 -28.85
CA GLN A 174 -23.93 20.06 -28.96
C GLN A 174 -23.57 20.98 -27.78
N GLU A 175 -24.52 21.78 -27.30
CA GLU A 175 -24.32 22.70 -26.17
C GLU A 175 -23.94 21.94 -24.89
N THR A 176 -24.61 20.82 -24.63
CA THR A 176 -24.34 19.97 -23.45
C THR A 176 -22.97 19.33 -23.55
N THR A 177 -22.60 18.79 -24.72
CA THR A 177 -21.30 18.14 -24.92
C THR A 177 -20.11 19.10 -24.94
N ALA A 178 -20.34 20.40 -25.15
CA ALA A 178 -19.30 21.42 -25.11
C ALA A 178 -18.85 21.76 -23.67
N LYS A 179 -19.56 21.30 -22.64
CA LYS A 179 -19.20 21.48 -21.23
C LYS A 179 -17.90 20.75 -20.89
N ASP A 180 -17.11 21.32 -19.98
CA ASP A 180 -15.77 20.81 -19.62
C ASP A 180 -15.75 19.35 -19.14
N GLY A 181 -16.87 18.84 -18.60
CA GLY A 181 -16.98 17.45 -18.13
C GLY A 181 -17.05 16.41 -19.26
N LEU A 182 -17.56 16.77 -20.44
CA LEU A 182 -17.75 15.87 -21.58
C LEU A 182 -16.83 16.22 -22.77
N LYS A 183 -16.32 17.44 -22.83
CA LYS A 183 -15.49 17.92 -23.93
C LYS A 183 -14.19 17.11 -24.09
N LEU A 184 -13.88 16.69 -25.32
CA LEU A 184 -12.62 16.03 -25.69
C LEU A 184 -11.46 17.05 -25.78
N THR A 185 -10.24 16.62 -25.49
CA THR A 185 -9.05 17.48 -25.61
C THR A 185 -8.44 17.31 -27.00
N ALA A 186 -8.27 18.40 -27.77
CA ALA A 186 -7.85 18.27 -29.17
C ALA A 186 -6.33 18.03 -29.36
N GLU A 187 -5.49 18.58 -28.48
CA GLU A 187 -4.04 18.73 -28.74
C GLU A 187 -3.14 18.17 -27.62
N LYS A 188 -3.73 17.68 -26.53
CA LYS A 188 -2.99 17.20 -25.36
C LYS A 188 -3.71 16.05 -24.68
N HIS A 189 -3.02 15.38 -23.76
CA HIS A 189 -3.63 14.44 -22.85
C HIS A 189 -4.63 15.12 -21.87
N SER A 190 -5.55 14.33 -21.35
CA SER A 190 -6.48 14.67 -20.28
C SER A 190 -5.84 14.43 -18.92
N SER A 191 -6.12 15.34 -17.98
CA SER A 191 -5.73 15.24 -16.57
C SER A 191 -6.96 15.22 -15.64
N ASN A 192 -8.14 14.90 -16.18
CA ASN A 192 -9.41 15.02 -15.47
C ASN A 192 -9.78 13.76 -14.66
N TYR A 193 -9.00 12.69 -14.78
CA TYR A 193 -9.15 11.51 -13.95
C TYR A 193 -8.87 11.82 -12.48
N SER A 194 -9.72 11.31 -11.59
CA SER A 194 -9.44 11.28 -10.15
C SER A 194 -9.91 9.96 -9.55
N SER A 195 -9.01 9.30 -8.81
CA SER A 195 -9.34 8.09 -8.04
C SER A 195 -10.29 8.36 -6.86
N THR A 196 -10.72 9.61 -6.64
CA THR A 196 -11.74 9.96 -5.63
C THR A 196 -13.17 9.82 -6.16
N ASN A 197 -13.35 9.73 -7.48
CA ASN A 197 -14.67 9.57 -8.07
C ASN A 197 -15.08 8.10 -7.95
N ARG A 198 -16.24 7.83 -7.35
CA ARG A 198 -16.80 6.47 -7.29
C ARG A 198 -17.25 6.08 -8.69
N ALA A 199 -16.52 5.17 -9.33
CA ALA A 199 -16.93 4.59 -10.60
C ALA A 199 -18.20 3.74 -10.42
N GLY A 200 -18.91 3.52 -11.52
CA GLY A 200 -20.14 2.75 -11.54
C GLY A 200 -21.20 3.39 -12.42
N VAL A 201 -22.36 2.73 -12.48
CA VAL A 201 -23.50 3.17 -13.26
C VAL A 201 -24.66 3.50 -12.33
N TYR A 202 -25.25 4.68 -12.50
CA TYR A 202 -26.46 5.05 -11.77
C TYR A 202 -27.61 4.10 -12.13
N ASN A 203 -28.35 3.60 -11.13
CA ASN A 203 -29.48 2.70 -11.37
C ASN A 203 -30.57 3.36 -12.22
N GLU A 204 -30.78 4.68 -12.06
CA GLU A 204 -31.65 5.54 -12.86
C GLU A 204 -31.23 5.54 -14.34
N VAL A 205 -29.93 5.42 -14.61
CA VAL A 205 -29.38 5.36 -15.97
C VAL A 205 -29.53 3.96 -16.54
N ALA A 206 -29.17 2.92 -15.77
CA ALA A 206 -29.25 1.52 -16.18
C ALA A 206 -30.69 1.04 -16.49
N ASN A 207 -31.68 1.43 -15.68
CA ASN A 207 -33.07 0.98 -15.84
C ASN A 207 -34.03 2.07 -16.36
N GLY A 208 -33.56 3.31 -16.56
CA GLY A 208 -34.33 4.41 -17.12
C GLY A 208 -33.74 4.95 -18.43
N ALA A 209 -32.56 5.57 -18.35
CA ALA A 209 -31.99 6.25 -19.52
C ALA A 209 -31.61 5.30 -20.67
N PHE A 210 -30.89 4.19 -20.41
CA PHE A 210 -30.50 3.23 -21.47
C PHE A 210 -31.69 2.48 -22.09
N PRO A 211 -32.69 1.99 -21.31
CA PRO A 211 -33.88 1.37 -21.89
C PRO A 211 -34.69 2.30 -22.81
N SER A 212 -34.53 3.62 -22.70
CA SER A 212 -35.20 4.57 -23.59
C SER A 212 -34.79 4.39 -25.07
N PHE A 213 -33.57 3.93 -25.35
CA PHE A 213 -33.14 3.60 -26.71
C PHE A 213 -33.93 2.44 -27.32
N LEU A 214 -34.53 1.56 -26.50
CA LEU A 214 -35.35 0.44 -26.98
C LEU A 214 -36.61 0.91 -27.72
N THR A 215 -37.12 2.11 -27.40
CA THR A 215 -38.28 2.72 -28.08
C THR A 215 -38.01 3.11 -29.53
N MET A 216 -36.74 3.14 -29.93
CA MET A 216 -36.32 3.60 -31.25
C MET A 216 -36.02 2.44 -32.21
N TYR A 217 -36.12 1.18 -31.76
CA TYR A 217 -35.85 -0.01 -32.58
C TYR A 217 -37.00 -0.26 -33.57
N PRO A 218 -36.74 -0.20 -34.89
CA PRO A 218 -37.65 -0.75 -35.89
C PRO A 218 -37.89 -2.25 -35.65
N PRO A 219 -39.10 -2.78 -35.90
CA PRO A 219 -39.39 -4.22 -35.80
C PRO A 219 -38.43 -5.11 -36.60
N GLU A 220 -37.94 -4.59 -37.73
CA GLU A 220 -36.96 -5.24 -38.61
C GLU A 220 -35.60 -5.44 -37.92
N MET A 221 -35.26 -4.60 -36.93
CA MET A 221 -33.99 -4.66 -36.20
C MET A 221 -33.97 -5.67 -35.03
N ILE A 222 -35.13 -6.21 -34.65
CA ILE A 222 -35.28 -7.12 -33.51
C ILE A 222 -35.34 -8.59 -33.96
N SER A 223 -35.88 -8.87 -35.15
CA SER A 223 -36.33 -10.22 -35.52
C SER A 223 -35.70 -10.84 -36.79
N ARG A 224 -34.88 -10.09 -37.54
CA ARG A 224 -34.24 -10.57 -38.78
C ARG A 224 -32.73 -10.44 -38.69
N SER A 225 -32.00 -11.39 -39.31
CA SER A 225 -30.54 -11.30 -39.46
C SER A 225 -30.16 -10.05 -40.26
N MET A 226 -29.30 -9.21 -39.67
CA MET A 226 -28.86 -7.94 -40.27
C MET A 226 -27.35 -7.89 -40.54
N SER A 227 -27.00 -7.18 -41.59
CA SER A 227 -25.62 -6.73 -41.90
C SER A 227 -25.42 -5.26 -41.51
N ALA A 228 -24.17 -4.83 -41.38
CA ALA A 228 -23.85 -3.43 -41.05
C ALA A 228 -24.36 -2.43 -42.11
N SER A 229 -24.39 -2.82 -43.39
CA SER A 229 -24.95 -1.99 -44.48
C SER A 229 -26.45 -1.73 -44.32
N GLN A 230 -27.19 -2.72 -43.82
CA GLN A 230 -28.62 -2.57 -43.52
C GLN A 230 -28.85 -1.66 -42.31
N LEU A 231 -27.93 -1.63 -41.33
CA LEU A 231 -28.02 -0.75 -40.17
C LEU A 231 -27.84 0.74 -40.49
N LEU A 232 -27.11 1.05 -41.56
CA LEU A 232 -26.86 2.40 -42.04
C LEU A 232 -28.03 2.97 -42.85
N SER A 233 -28.75 2.10 -43.57
CA SER A 233 -29.87 2.49 -44.45
C SER A 233 -31.22 2.56 -43.74
N LEU A 234 -31.38 1.90 -42.58
CA LEU A 234 -32.62 1.90 -41.83
C LEU A 234 -32.75 3.11 -40.91
N ALA A 235 -33.86 3.84 -41.05
CA ALA A 235 -34.20 4.95 -40.17
C ALA A 235 -34.62 4.42 -38.78
N ALA A 236 -34.11 5.04 -37.73
CA ALA A 236 -34.62 4.83 -36.37
C ALA A 236 -36.06 5.37 -36.26
N LEU A 237 -36.87 4.74 -35.41
CA LEU A 237 -38.24 5.21 -35.16
C LEU A 237 -38.23 6.51 -34.34
N GLN A 238 -39.25 7.35 -34.55
CA GLN A 238 -39.56 8.46 -33.64
C GLN A 238 -40.02 7.90 -32.27
N LYS A 239 -39.80 8.68 -31.20
CA LYS A 239 -40.01 8.35 -29.77
C LYS A 239 -41.48 8.04 -29.40
N SER A 240 -42.10 7.01 -29.97
CA SER A 240 -43.53 6.74 -29.73
C SER A 240 -43.98 5.28 -29.87
N LEU A 241 -43.07 4.32 -30.09
CA LEU A 241 -43.47 2.92 -30.30
C LEU A 241 -42.94 2.03 -29.17
N ILE A 242 -43.87 1.41 -28.44
CA ILE A 242 -43.58 0.32 -27.52
C ILE A 242 -43.26 -0.92 -28.39
N PRO A 243 -42.08 -1.53 -28.27
CA PRO A 243 -41.77 -2.76 -28.99
C PRO A 243 -42.82 -3.84 -28.64
N ALA A 244 -43.53 -4.37 -29.64
CA ALA A 244 -44.56 -5.40 -29.45
C ALA A 244 -43.97 -6.79 -29.14
N VAL A 245 -42.63 -6.92 -29.13
CA VAL A 245 -41.93 -8.18 -28.93
C VAL A 245 -41.87 -8.50 -27.43
N LYS A 246 -42.41 -9.65 -27.05
CA LYS A 246 -42.35 -10.19 -25.69
C LYS A 246 -41.14 -11.12 -25.57
N SER A 247 -40.45 -11.06 -24.43
CA SER A 247 -39.42 -12.03 -24.04
C SER A 247 -40.03 -13.41 -23.79
N VAL A 248 -39.16 -14.42 -23.62
CA VAL A 248 -39.54 -15.82 -23.34
C VAL A 248 -40.45 -15.94 -22.11
N ASP A 249 -40.37 -15.00 -21.17
CA ASP A 249 -41.15 -14.97 -19.93
C ASP A 249 -42.39 -14.04 -20.00
N GLY A 250 -42.75 -13.57 -21.20
CA GLY A 250 -44.02 -12.87 -21.46
C GLY A 250 -44.03 -11.36 -21.18
N TRP A 251 -42.88 -10.76 -20.85
CA TRP A 251 -42.70 -9.32 -20.65
C TRP A 251 -42.26 -8.62 -21.94
N THR A 252 -42.69 -7.40 -22.22
CA THR A 252 -41.97 -6.57 -23.22
C THR A 252 -40.74 -5.98 -22.55
N GLU A 253 -39.69 -5.66 -23.32
CA GLU A 253 -38.43 -5.14 -22.74
C GLU A 253 -38.63 -3.85 -21.93
N LEU A 254 -39.52 -2.95 -22.36
CA LEU A 254 -39.86 -1.75 -21.60
C LEU A 254 -40.67 -2.06 -20.33
N ALA A 255 -41.61 -3.00 -20.38
CA ALA A 255 -42.34 -3.42 -19.18
C ALA A 255 -41.42 -4.10 -18.16
N LEU A 256 -40.43 -4.86 -18.66
CA LEU A 256 -39.40 -5.48 -17.83
C LEU A 256 -38.46 -4.43 -17.23
N ALA A 257 -38.07 -3.39 -17.98
CA ALA A 257 -37.26 -2.28 -17.47
C ALA A 257 -37.99 -1.48 -16.38
N ILE A 258 -39.28 -1.18 -16.55
CA ILE A 258 -40.13 -0.55 -15.52
C ILE A 258 -40.16 -1.44 -14.26
N HIS A 259 -40.41 -2.74 -14.44
CA HIS A 259 -40.49 -3.66 -13.30
C HIS A 259 -39.14 -3.85 -12.60
N ARG A 260 -38.03 -3.90 -13.34
CA ARG A 260 -36.66 -3.90 -12.77
C ARG A 260 -36.38 -2.61 -12.02
N GLY A 261 -36.77 -1.45 -12.55
CA GLY A 261 -36.64 -0.17 -11.85
C GLY A 261 -37.35 -0.18 -10.50
N ARG A 262 -38.55 -0.78 -10.42
CA ARG A 262 -39.27 -0.99 -9.15
C ARG A 262 -38.56 -1.98 -8.22
N ASP A 263 -38.03 -3.11 -8.72
CA ASP A 263 -37.24 -4.06 -7.91
C ASP A 263 -35.94 -3.43 -7.38
N HIS A 264 -35.35 -2.53 -8.16
CA HIS A 264 -34.13 -1.80 -7.84
C HIS A 264 -34.38 -0.61 -6.91
N GLY A 265 -35.64 -0.29 -6.61
CA GLY A 265 -36.03 0.83 -5.74
C GLY A 265 -35.76 2.20 -6.34
N ILE A 266 -35.83 2.32 -7.68
CA ILE A 266 -35.59 3.59 -8.38
C ILE A 266 -36.67 4.61 -7.98
N PRO A 267 -36.28 5.84 -7.59
CA PRO A 267 -37.24 6.89 -7.29
C PRO A 267 -38.15 7.21 -8.47
N SER A 268 -39.37 7.67 -8.18
CA SER A 268 -40.32 8.08 -9.21
C SER A 268 -39.83 9.29 -10.01
N TYR A 269 -40.48 9.54 -11.15
CA TYR A 269 -40.10 10.56 -12.13
C TYR A 269 -39.90 11.96 -11.51
N HIS A 270 -40.71 12.34 -10.53
CA HIS A 270 -40.59 13.66 -9.89
C HIS A 270 -39.26 13.86 -9.15
N HIS A 271 -38.70 12.82 -8.54
CA HIS A 271 -37.40 12.89 -7.87
C HIS A 271 -36.26 13.11 -8.88
N ALA A 272 -36.36 12.48 -10.06
CA ALA A 272 -35.39 12.69 -11.12
C ALA A 272 -35.50 14.10 -11.72
N LEU A 273 -36.71 14.64 -11.86
CA LEU A 273 -36.93 16.04 -12.24
C LEU A 273 -36.26 17.00 -11.26
N ASP A 274 -36.47 16.81 -9.95
CA ASP A 274 -35.83 17.64 -8.92
C ASP A 274 -34.30 17.54 -8.99
N MET A 275 -33.78 16.32 -9.10
CA MET A 275 -32.34 16.08 -9.23
C MET A 275 -31.74 16.84 -10.43
N CYS A 276 -32.47 16.92 -11.55
CA CYS A 276 -32.00 17.50 -12.80
C CYS A 276 -32.20 19.02 -12.89
N GLN A 277 -33.21 19.57 -12.22
CA GLN A 277 -33.58 20.98 -12.31
C GLN A 277 -33.20 21.79 -11.06
N ASN A 278 -32.79 21.14 -9.94
CA ASN A 278 -32.42 21.78 -8.67
C ASN A 278 -33.48 22.78 -8.16
N GLN A 279 -34.78 22.49 -8.35
CA GLN A 279 -35.85 23.44 -8.04
C GLN A 279 -36.48 23.25 -6.66
N TYR A 280 -36.36 22.09 -6.01
CA TYR A 280 -36.99 21.80 -4.71
C TYR A 280 -35.99 21.54 -3.59
N SER A 281 -34.88 22.29 -3.55
CA SER A 281 -33.96 22.32 -2.40
C SER A 281 -34.60 23.04 -1.20
N GLY A 282 -35.60 22.42 -0.57
CA GLY A 282 -36.23 22.92 0.67
C GLY A 282 -37.63 22.34 0.92
N SER A 283 -37.74 21.45 1.92
CA SER A 283 -38.89 21.07 2.79
C SER A 283 -40.36 21.02 2.30
N ASP A 284 -40.72 21.30 1.05
CA ASP A 284 -42.10 21.35 0.55
C ASP A 284 -42.43 20.21 -0.45
N SER A 285 -41.88 19.00 -0.26
CA SER A 285 -42.23 17.82 -1.05
C SER A 285 -43.62 17.23 -0.75
N ALA A 286 -44.46 17.94 0.02
CA ALA A 286 -45.71 17.40 0.54
C ALA A 286 -46.91 17.46 -0.44
N ASN A 287 -46.81 18.14 -1.59
CA ASN A 287 -47.93 18.34 -2.52
C ASN A 287 -47.52 18.33 -4.02
N PHE A 288 -46.95 17.23 -4.53
CA PHE A 288 -46.72 17.07 -5.98
C PHE A 288 -47.97 16.44 -6.64
N THR A 289 -48.77 17.27 -7.32
CA THR A 289 -50.00 16.84 -8.00
C THR A 289 -49.84 16.83 -9.52
N PHE A 290 -50.82 16.28 -10.24
CA PHE A 290 -50.83 16.31 -11.71
C PHE A 290 -50.85 17.74 -12.28
N GLU A 291 -51.41 18.71 -11.54
CA GLU A 291 -51.37 20.14 -11.92
C GLU A 291 -49.99 20.77 -11.71
N THR A 292 -49.23 20.29 -10.72
CA THR A 292 -47.83 20.71 -10.54
C THR A 292 -46.97 20.09 -11.63
N LEU A 293 -47.16 18.80 -11.92
CA LEU A 293 -46.48 18.07 -12.99
C LEU A 293 -46.61 18.80 -14.34
N SER A 294 -47.79 19.31 -14.68
CA SER A 294 -47.99 19.99 -15.96
C SER A 294 -47.29 21.33 -16.12
N LYS A 295 -46.85 21.93 -15.01
CA LYS A 295 -46.10 23.19 -15.02
C LYS A 295 -44.59 23.00 -15.07
N VAL A 296 -44.09 21.89 -14.52
CA VAL A 296 -42.64 21.69 -14.28
C VAL A 296 -42.02 20.60 -15.13
N SER A 297 -42.84 19.65 -15.62
CA SER A 297 -42.40 18.67 -16.60
C SER A 297 -42.52 19.23 -18.01
N ASN A 298 -41.68 18.74 -18.92
CA ASN A 298 -41.81 19.04 -20.35
C ASN A 298 -42.77 18.06 -21.04
N ILE A 299 -43.78 17.56 -20.33
CA ILE A 299 -44.74 16.56 -20.84
C ILE A 299 -45.97 17.27 -21.42
N PRO A 300 -46.40 16.97 -22.65
CA PRO A 300 -47.65 17.48 -23.21
C PRO A 300 -48.89 17.17 -22.35
N GLU A 301 -49.81 18.12 -22.23
CA GLU A 301 -51.04 18.00 -21.41
C GLU A 301 -51.92 16.78 -21.76
N GLU A 302 -51.92 16.34 -23.02
CA GLU A 302 -52.63 15.13 -23.46
C GLU A 302 -52.08 13.85 -22.80
N HIS A 303 -50.77 13.78 -22.61
CA HIS A 303 -50.10 12.66 -21.96
C HIS A 303 -50.26 12.72 -20.45
N ILE A 304 -50.32 13.92 -19.85
CA ILE A 304 -50.61 14.09 -18.42
C ILE A 304 -52.03 13.61 -18.09
N THR A 305 -52.99 13.87 -18.97
CA THR A 305 -54.35 13.34 -18.81
C THR A 305 -54.34 11.81 -18.83
N SER A 306 -53.58 11.20 -19.74
CA SER A 306 -53.42 9.73 -19.80
C SER A 306 -52.73 9.16 -18.56
N LEU A 307 -51.74 9.87 -17.99
CA LEU A 307 -51.09 9.48 -16.74
C LEU A 307 -52.05 9.52 -15.56
N ARG A 308 -52.97 10.50 -15.51
CA ARG A 308 -54.00 10.62 -14.48
C ARG A 308 -54.99 9.45 -14.49
N ASP A 309 -55.24 8.85 -15.65
CA ASP A 309 -56.12 7.68 -15.77
C ASP A 309 -55.43 6.37 -15.31
N ILE A 310 -54.09 6.33 -15.30
CA ILE A 310 -53.30 5.13 -15.00
C ILE A 310 -52.74 5.15 -13.57
N TYR A 311 -52.25 6.29 -13.10
CA TYR A 311 -51.62 6.46 -11.79
C TYR A 311 -52.55 7.18 -10.81
N GLN A 312 -52.59 6.71 -9.56
CA GLN A 312 -53.41 7.31 -8.51
C GLN A 312 -52.84 8.66 -8.04
N SER A 313 -51.51 8.78 -7.96
CA SER A 313 -50.80 10.00 -7.65
C SER A 313 -49.75 10.32 -8.73
N ALA A 314 -49.46 11.61 -8.93
CA ALA A 314 -48.35 12.04 -9.77
C ALA A 314 -46.98 11.59 -9.19
N ASP A 315 -46.93 11.35 -7.88
CA ASP A 315 -45.74 10.82 -7.20
C ASP A 315 -45.42 9.37 -7.54
N ASP A 316 -46.38 8.61 -8.05
CA ASP A 316 -46.23 7.18 -8.34
C ASP A 316 -45.71 6.91 -9.76
N ILE A 317 -45.54 7.96 -10.59
CA ILE A 317 -45.13 7.81 -11.99
C ILE A 317 -43.71 7.25 -12.05
N ASP A 318 -43.52 6.09 -12.66
CA ASP A 318 -42.19 5.49 -12.85
C ASP A 318 -41.27 6.41 -13.69
N LEU A 319 -39.99 6.49 -13.32
CA LEU A 319 -38.98 7.34 -13.99
C LEU A 319 -38.99 7.21 -15.51
N LEU A 320 -38.92 5.97 -16.03
CA LEU A 320 -38.87 5.70 -17.47
C LEU A 320 -40.14 6.19 -18.18
N VAL A 321 -41.31 6.03 -17.54
CA VAL A 321 -42.61 6.41 -18.13
C VAL A 321 -42.71 7.93 -18.24
N GLY A 322 -42.43 8.67 -17.17
CA GLY A 322 -42.47 10.13 -17.20
C GLY A 322 -41.45 10.72 -18.17
N ALA A 323 -40.21 10.24 -18.13
CA ALA A 323 -39.14 10.78 -18.98
C ALA A 323 -39.33 10.49 -20.48
N LEU A 324 -39.97 9.36 -20.83
CA LEU A 324 -40.34 9.05 -22.22
C LEU A 324 -41.50 9.90 -22.75
N LEU A 325 -42.28 10.55 -21.89
CA LEU A 325 -43.38 11.42 -22.32
C LEU A 325 -42.95 12.90 -22.44
N GLU A 326 -41.71 13.24 -22.06
CA GLU A 326 -41.18 14.60 -22.25
C GLU A 326 -40.94 14.94 -23.73
N ASP A 327 -41.25 16.16 -24.14
CA ASP A 327 -40.78 16.71 -25.40
C ASP A 327 -39.24 16.78 -25.41
N PRO A 328 -38.58 16.46 -26.55
CA PRO A 328 -37.12 16.49 -26.65
C PRO A 328 -36.54 17.86 -26.29
N ALA A 329 -35.40 17.86 -25.59
CA ALA A 329 -34.66 19.09 -25.34
C ALA A 329 -34.08 19.64 -26.66
N VAL A 330 -33.85 20.96 -26.72
CA VAL A 330 -33.39 21.63 -27.95
C VAL A 330 -32.09 21.02 -28.45
N GLY A 331 -32.12 20.42 -29.64
CA GLY A 331 -30.96 19.78 -30.27
C GLY A 331 -30.54 18.44 -29.67
N ALA A 332 -31.29 17.90 -28.70
CA ALA A 332 -31.08 16.59 -28.10
C ALA A 332 -32.11 15.57 -28.60
N LEU A 333 -31.83 14.29 -28.40
CA LEU A 333 -32.71 13.20 -28.83
C LEU A 333 -33.86 12.93 -27.84
N PHE A 334 -33.57 13.06 -26.55
CA PHE A 334 -34.52 12.80 -25.48
C PHE A 334 -34.91 14.10 -24.76
N GLY A 335 -35.92 13.99 -23.90
CA GLY A 335 -36.32 15.09 -23.04
C GLY A 335 -35.23 15.49 -22.02
N PRO A 336 -35.44 16.61 -21.31
CA PRO A 336 -34.48 17.14 -20.34
C PRO A 336 -34.01 16.13 -19.29
N THR A 337 -34.89 15.23 -18.81
CA THR A 337 -34.56 14.30 -17.73
C THR A 337 -33.57 13.23 -18.17
N ILE A 338 -33.83 12.53 -19.28
CA ILE A 338 -32.89 11.53 -19.82
C ILE A 338 -31.56 12.20 -20.23
N THR A 339 -31.64 13.39 -20.83
CA THR A 339 -30.45 14.16 -21.22
C THR A 339 -29.57 14.47 -20.01
N CYS A 340 -30.16 14.91 -18.89
CA CYS A 340 -29.46 15.15 -17.63
C CYS A 340 -28.84 13.87 -17.05
N LEU A 341 -29.59 12.77 -16.98
CA LEU A 341 -29.12 11.49 -16.45
C LEU A 341 -27.90 10.97 -17.21
N LEU A 342 -27.96 10.97 -18.54
CA LEU A 342 -26.85 10.55 -19.39
C LEU A 342 -25.66 11.51 -19.27
N THR A 343 -25.89 12.82 -19.21
CA THR A 343 -24.81 13.81 -19.00
C THR A 343 -24.02 13.50 -17.74
N ARG A 344 -24.70 13.27 -16.60
CA ARG A 344 -24.04 12.91 -15.34
C ARG A 344 -23.28 11.59 -15.43
N GLN A 345 -23.86 10.57 -16.07
CA GLN A 345 -23.20 9.28 -16.23
C GLN A 345 -21.91 9.39 -17.05
N PHE A 346 -21.94 10.04 -18.22
CA PHE A 346 -20.77 10.14 -19.08
C PHE A 346 -19.70 11.08 -18.48
N GLU A 347 -20.08 12.15 -17.77
CA GLU A 347 -19.11 12.93 -17.02
C GLU A 347 -18.41 12.11 -15.93
N LEU A 348 -19.16 11.25 -15.24
CA LEU A 348 -18.60 10.34 -14.23
C LEU A 348 -17.62 9.37 -14.87
N LEU A 349 -18.03 8.67 -15.93
CA LEU A 349 -17.21 7.68 -16.64
C LEU A 349 -15.86 8.27 -17.08
N LYS A 350 -15.87 9.45 -17.73
CA LYS A 350 -14.63 10.11 -18.16
C LYS A 350 -13.70 10.51 -17.00
N LYS A 351 -14.26 10.84 -15.83
CA LYS A 351 -13.49 11.30 -14.65
C LYS A 351 -13.08 10.17 -13.70
N SER A 352 -13.72 9.00 -13.79
CA SER A 352 -13.45 7.85 -12.93
C SER A 352 -12.70 6.71 -13.62
N ASP A 353 -12.65 6.69 -14.95
CA ASP A 353 -11.89 5.69 -15.70
C ASP A 353 -10.40 6.08 -15.81
N ARG A 354 -9.54 5.29 -15.17
CA ARG A 354 -8.08 5.46 -15.25
C ARG A 354 -7.57 5.22 -16.68
N PHE A 355 -8.18 4.27 -17.37
CA PHE A 355 -7.80 3.83 -18.72
C PHE A 355 -8.54 4.62 -19.82
N TRP A 356 -9.21 5.73 -19.47
CA TRP A 356 -9.75 6.66 -20.44
C TRP A 356 -8.67 7.06 -21.45
N TYR A 357 -8.95 6.87 -22.74
CA TYR A 357 -7.93 6.89 -23.79
C TYR A 357 -7.11 8.19 -23.86
N GLU A 358 -7.66 9.35 -23.45
CA GLU A 358 -6.93 10.63 -23.45
C GLU A 358 -5.98 10.81 -22.25
N ASN A 359 -6.04 9.97 -21.21
CA ASN A 359 -5.31 10.22 -19.95
C ASN A 359 -3.78 10.14 -20.08
N ASP A 360 -3.07 11.05 -19.40
CA ASP A 360 -1.61 11.01 -19.27
C ASP A 360 -1.18 10.21 -18.03
N ILE A 361 -1.39 8.90 -18.06
CA ILE A 361 -1.05 8.01 -16.94
C ILE A 361 -0.21 6.85 -17.48
N PRO A 362 1.14 7.00 -17.57
CA PRO A 362 2.03 5.91 -17.94
C PRO A 362 1.93 4.71 -16.98
N PRO A 363 2.11 3.46 -17.45
CA PRO A 363 2.41 3.06 -18.84
C PRO A 363 1.18 2.95 -19.75
N SER A 364 -0.03 3.24 -19.25
CA SER A 364 -1.29 3.08 -20.00
C SER A 364 -1.62 4.21 -20.98
N SER A 365 -0.87 5.32 -20.98
CA SER A 365 -1.10 6.46 -21.87
C SER A 365 -0.75 6.14 -23.32
N LEU A 366 -1.60 6.57 -24.25
CA LEU A 366 -1.24 6.60 -25.68
C LEU A 366 -0.28 7.77 -25.93
N THR A 367 0.68 7.60 -26.84
CA THR A 367 1.54 8.72 -27.27
C THR A 367 0.70 9.80 -27.95
N LEU A 368 1.21 11.02 -28.06
CA LEU A 368 0.45 12.09 -28.70
C LEU A 368 0.15 11.80 -30.17
N GLU A 369 1.04 11.09 -30.86
CA GLU A 369 0.84 10.66 -32.25
C GLU A 369 -0.23 9.56 -32.37
N GLN A 370 -0.21 8.59 -31.44
CA GLN A 370 -1.26 7.58 -31.33
C GLN A 370 -2.62 8.22 -31.02
N LEU A 371 -2.68 9.18 -30.09
CA LEU A 371 -3.89 9.95 -29.78
C LEU A 371 -4.41 10.72 -30.99
N GLN A 372 -3.52 11.35 -31.77
CA GLN A 372 -3.91 12.05 -33.00
C GLN A 372 -4.49 11.08 -34.04
N SER A 373 -3.99 9.85 -34.10
CA SER A 373 -4.55 8.82 -34.97
C SER A 373 -5.94 8.38 -34.50
N ILE A 374 -6.12 8.07 -33.21
CA ILE A 374 -7.45 7.73 -32.64
C ILE A 374 -8.46 8.87 -32.87
N ARG A 375 -8.05 10.14 -32.69
CA ARG A 375 -8.91 11.32 -32.87
C ARG A 375 -9.41 11.54 -34.31
N ARG A 376 -8.85 10.84 -35.29
CA ARG A 376 -9.30 10.88 -36.69
C ARG A 376 -10.29 9.76 -37.02
N THR A 377 -10.46 8.80 -36.11
CA THR A 377 -11.38 7.69 -36.31
C THR A 377 -12.83 8.16 -36.24
N THR A 378 -13.64 7.62 -37.14
CA THR A 378 -15.09 7.85 -37.19
C THR A 378 -15.79 6.50 -37.24
N LEU A 379 -17.07 6.45 -36.86
CA LEU A 379 -17.85 5.21 -37.00
C LEU A 379 -17.93 4.76 -38.46
N ALA A 380 -18.02 5.70 -39.41
CA ALA A 380 -17.99 5.40 -40.83
C ALA A 380 -16.66 4.74 -41.25
N GLY A 381 -15.53 5.27 -40.79
CA GLY A 381 -14.20 4.70 -41.05
C GLY A 381 -14.04 3.30 -40.47
N LEU A 382 -14.47 3.10 -39.22
CA LEU A 382 -14.43 1.80 -38.54
C LEU A 382 -15.26 0.73 -39.27
N LEU A 383 -16.44 1.08 -39.77
CA LEU A 383 -17.28 0.13 -40.53
C LEU A 383 -16.66 -0.22 -41.88
N CYS A 384 -16.01 0.75 -42.54
CA CYS A 384 -15.29 0.51 -43.80
C CYS A 384 -14.11 -0.44 -43.60
N THR A 385 -13.33 -0.26 -42.54
CA THR A 385 -12.19 -1.12 -42.26
C THR A 385 -12.60 -2.52 -41.83
N SER A 386 -13.78 -2.72 -41.25
CA SER A 386 -14.28 -4.05 -40.87
C SER A 386 -14.70 -4.95 -42.04
N ASN A 387 -14.57 -4.50 -43.30
CA ASN A 387 -15.00 -5.21 -44.53
C ASN A 387 -16.49 -5.63 -44.55
N GLN A 388 -17.34 -4.97 -43.74
CA GLN A 388 -18.79 -5.23 -43.71
C GLN A 388 -19.60 -4.32 -44.63
N VAL A 389 -19.00 -3.22 -45.08
CA VAL A 389 -19.64 -2.23 -45.96
C VAL A 389 -18.65 -1.76 -47.03
N GLU A 390 -19.12 -1.59 -48.26
CA GLU A 390 -18.31 -1.04 -49.37
C GLU A 390 -18.49 0.48 -49.52
N LYS A 391 -19.63 1.00 -49.03
CA LYS A 391 -20.01 2.41 -49.13
C LYS A 391 -20.74 2.83 -47.85
N VAL A 392 -20.46 4.04 -47.38
CA VAL A 392 -21.02 4.60 -46.14
C VAL A 392 -21.09 6.12 -46.23
N GLN A 393 -22.05 6.72 -45.55
CA GLN A 393 -22.14 8.16 -45.34
C GLN A 393 -21.15 8.63 -44.26
N SER A 394 -20.65 9.86 -44.35
CA SER A 394 -19.60 10.37 -43.45
C SER A 394 -20.02 10.45 -41.97
N LYS A 395 -21.31 10.64 -41.69
CA LYS A 395 -21.89 10.61 -40.34
C LYS A 395 -22.83 9.41 -40.19
N ALA A 396 -22.30 8.29 -39.69
CA ALA A 396 -23.00 6.99 -39.62
C ALA A 396 -24.23 6.98 -38.69
N PHE A 397 -24.32 7.91 -37.73
CA PHE A 397 -25.51 8.06 -36.88
C PHE A 397 -26.65 8.83 -37.54
N ILE A 398 -26.36 9.59 -38.60
CA ILE A 398 -27.33 10.39 -39.34
C ILE A 398 -27.69 9.64 -40.61
N ARG A 399 -28.97 9.71 -40.97
CA ARG A 399 -29.46 9.13 -42.23
C ARG A 399 -28.75 9.78 -43.42
N GLU A 400 -28.53 9.01 -44.47
CA GLU A 400 -27.98 9.54 -45.72
C GLU A 400 -28.85 10.68 -46.28
N ASP A 401 -28.19 11.69 -46.84
CA ASP A 401 -28.83 12.75 -47.61
C ASP A 401 -27.97 13.15 -48.81
N ASN A 402 -28.59 13.66 -49.87
CA ASN A 402 -27.90 13.91 -51.13
C ASN A 402 -26.89 15.08 -51.10
N PHE A 403 -26.75 15.79 -49.98
CA PHE A 403 -25.97 17.02 -49.90
C PHE A 403 -24.93 17.02 -48.78
N LEU A 404 -25.34 16.87 -47.51
CA LEU A 404 -24.50 17.05 -46.33
C LEU A 404 -23.98 15.74 -45.73
N ASN A 405 -24.59 14.62 -46.06
CA ASN A 405 -24.25 13.28 -45.58
C ASN A 405 -24.44 12.23 -46.70
N SER A 406 -23.89 12.51 -47.88
CA SER A 406 -23.98 11.61 -49.03
C SER A 406 -23.17 10.33 -48.83
N VAL A 407 -23.63 9.23 -49.43
CA VAL A 407 -22.90 7.95 -49.43
C VAL A 407 -21.62 8.07 -50.24
N LEU A 408 -20.48 7.77 -49.62
CA LEU A 408 -19.16 7.74 -50.22
C LEU A 408 -18.65 6.30 -50.32
N VAL A 409 -17.72 6.06 -51.24
CA VAL A 409 -16.98 4.77 -51.28
C VAL A 409 -15.97 4.76 -50.14
N CYS A 410 -15.75 3.60 -49.51
CA CYS A 410 -14.90 3.50 -48.32
C CYS A 410 -13.48 4.09 -48.48
N ASP A 411 -12.90 4.05 -49.70
CA ASP A 411 -11.61 4.68 -50.02
C ASP A 411 -11.57 6.22 -49.81
N GLN A 412 -12.74 6.86 -49.73
CA GLN A 412 -12.88 8.30 -49.53
C GLN A 412 -13.11 8.67 -48.05
N ILE A 413 -13.21 7.68 -47.16
CA ILE A 413 -13.42 7.86 -45.72
C ILE A 413 -12.08 7.67 -44.99
N PRO A 414 -11.67 8.58 -44.09
CA PRO A 414 -10.45 8.41 -43.30
C PRO A 414 -10.49 7.13 -42.44
N THR A 415 -9.41 6.36 -42.48
CA THR A 415 -9.21 5.15 -41.67
C THR A 415 -8.17 5.41 -40.57
N LEU A 416 -8.10 4.51 -39.58
CA LEU A 416 -7.09 4.58 -38.51
C LEU A 416 -5.68 4.38 -39.11
N ASP A 417 -4.76 5.28 -38.76
CA ASP A 417 -3.34 5.16 -39.14
C ASP A 417 -2.57 4.44 -38.03
N LEU A 418 -2.12 3.21 -38.28
CA LEU A 418 -1.39 2.40 -37.31
C LEU A 418 0.12 2.63 -37.32
N ARG A 419 0.65 3.49 -38.21
CA ARG A 419 2.10 3.82 -38.23
C ARG A 419 2.64 4.35 -36.89
N PRO A 420 1.91 5.14 -36.09
CA PRO A 420 2.35 5.55 -34.75
C PRO A 420 2.51 4.41 -33.74
N TRP A 421 2.04 3.19 -34.06
CA TRP A 421 2.26 1.98 -33.27
C TRP A 421 3.42 1.14 -33.79
N GLN A 422 4.11 1.59 -34.85
CA GLN A 422 5.32 0.93 -35.33
C GLN A 422 6.45 1.18 -34.32
N SER A 423 7.02 0.10 -33.79
CA SER A 423 8.19 0.16 -32.93
C SER A 423 9.39 0.67 -33.74
N ASN A 424 10.01 1.75 -33.29
CA ASN A 424 11.27 2.23 -33.88
C ASN A 424 12.39 1.72 -32.96
N PRO A 425 13.28 0.82 -33.42
CA PRO A 425 14.30 0.18 -32.56
C PRO A 425 15.41 1.14 -32.08
N LYS A 426 15.20 2.46 -32.12
CA LYS A 426 16.20 3.49 -31.79
C LYS A 426 15.70 4.63 -30.87
N GLU A 427 14.43 4.68 -30.47
CA GLU A 427 13.93 5.79 -29.62
C GLU A 427 13.23 5.36 -28.31
N ASP A 428 13.02 4.06 -28.06
CA ASP A 428 12.46 3.56 -26.79
C ASP A 428 13.53 3.17 -25.74
N GLU A 429 14.53 4.03 -25.54
CA GLU A 429 15.49 3.90 -24.41
C GLU A 429 14.94 4.49 -23.07
N LEU A 430 13.63 4.76 -22.94
CA LEU A 430 13.10 5.42 -21.73
C LEU A 430 11.80 4.89 -21.13
N HIS A 431 11.31 3.74 -21.58
CA HIS A 431 10.39 2.93 -20.81
C HIS A 431 11.01 1.55 -20.66
N GLU A 432 11.34 1.15 -19.42
CA GLU A 432 11.62 -0.25 -19.08
C GLU A 432 10.34 -1.07 -19.29
N HIS A 433 10.02 -1.34 -20.56
CA HIS A 433 9.50 -2.64 -20.93
C HIS A 433 10.68 -3.59 -20.78
N VAL A 434 10.63 -4.43 -19.75
CA VAL A 434 11.49 -5.61 -19.72
C VAL A 434 11.06 -6.42 -20.95
N GLU A 435 11.85 -6.36 -22.02
CA GLU A 435 11.72 -7.29 -23.14
C GLU A 435 11.89 -8.69 -22.55
N MET A 436 10.76 -9.37 -22.32
CA MET A 436 10.80 -10.80 -22.04
C MET A 436 11.46 -11.48 -23.21
N GLU A 437 12.67 -11.99 -22.96
CA GLU A 437 13.45 -12.81 -23.88
C GLU A 437 12.48 -13.81 -24.57
N PRO A 438 12.57 -14.02 -25.90
CA PRO A 438 11.66 -14.90 -26.65
C PRO A 438 11.48 -16.28 -26.01
N GLU A 439 12.55 -16.76 -25.37
CA GLU A 439 12.64 -18.02 -24.63
C GLU A 439 11.74 -18.05 -23.37
N VAL A 440 11.54 -16.91 -22.70
CA VAL A 440 10.66 -16.74 -21.52
C VAL A 440 9.19 -16.70 -21.96
N LYS A 441 8.87 -16.02 -23.08
CA LYS A 441 7.54 -16.05 -23.69
C LYS A 441 7.14 -17.46 -24.14
N GLU A 442 8.04 -18.20 -24.79
CA GLU A 442 7.82 -19.60 -25.16
C GLU A 442 7.59 -20.48 -23.92
N ALA A 443 8.39 -20.32 -22.87
CA ALA A 443 8.24 -21.08 -21.63
C ALA A 443 6.90 -20.80 -20.91
N ILE A 444 6.40 -19.57 -20.90
CA ILE A 444 5.09 -19.23 -20.31
C ILE A 444 3.94 -19.80 -21.13
N SER A 445 4.05 -19.82 -22.46
CA SER A 445 3.04 -20.43 -23.33
C SER A 445 2.88 -21.95 -23.14
N GLU A 446 3.91 -22.61 -22.59
CA GLU A 446 3.87 -24.03 -22.23
C GLU A 446 3.17 -24.29 -20.87
N ILE A 447 2.88 -23.25 -20.07
CA ILE A 447 2.18 -23.37 -18.79
C ILE A 447 0.67 -23.46 -19.05
N ASN A 448 0.15 -24.69 -19.09
CA ASN A 448 -1.29 -24.97 -19.18
C ASN A 448 -1.87 -25.42 -17.82
N ILE A 449 -3.20 -25.52 -17.75
CA ILE A 449 -3.88 -25.90 -16.50
C ILE A 449 -3.51 -27.32 -16.02
N GLU A 450 -3.25 -28.25 -16.93
CA GLU A 450 -2.82 -29.62 -16.60
C GLU A 450 -1.43 -29.61 -15.93
N LEU A 451 -0.50 -28.78 -16.42
CA LEU A 451 0.81 -28.60 -15.82
C LEU A 451 0.69 -27.98 -14.42
N LEU A 452 -0.16 -26.96 -14.26
CA LEU A 452 -0.39 -26.30 -12.97
C LEU A 452 -0.98 -27.28 -11.94
N GLU A 453 -2.00 -28.06 -12.31
CA GLU A 453 -2.57 -29.10 -11.45
C GLU A 453 -1.54 -30.17 -11.08
N ALA A 454 -0.75 -30.65 -12.07
CA ALA A 454 0.29 -31.63 -11.82
C ALA A 454 1.44 -31.09 -10.95
N ALA A 455 1.77 -29.82 -11.07
CA ALA A 455 2.77 -29.16 -10.23
C ALA A 455 2.28 -28.99 -8.79
N VAL A 456 1.03 -28.55 -8.61
CA VAL A 456 0.39 -28.42 -7.29
C VAL A 456 0.27 -29.78 -6.59
N GLU A 457 -0.14 -30.84 -7.29
CA GLU A 457 -0.23 -32.18 -6.70
C GLU A 457 1.14 -32.73 -6.29
N ARG A 458 2.19 -32.51 -7.10
CA ARG A 458 3.56 -32.87 -6.72
C ARG A 458 4.04 -32.06 -5.52
N ALA A 459 3.74 -30.77 -5.45
CA ALA A 459 4.08 -29.93 -4.32
C ALA A 459 3.39 -30.39 -3.03
N LYS A 460 2.12 -30.83 -3.09
CA LYS A 460 1.40 -31.42 -1.94
C LYS A 460 2.08 -32.70 -1.45
N VAL A 461 2.48 -33.59 -2.37
CA VAL A 461 3.19 -34.83 -2.02
C VAL A 461 4.52 -34.51 -1.35
N GLU A 462 5.33 -33.62 -1.92
CA GLU A 462 6.62 -33.24 -1.33
C GLU A 462 6.44 -32.61 0.07
N LEU A 463 5.42 -31.77 0.26
CA LEU A 463 5.13 -31.17 1.56
C LEU A 463 4.79 -32.23 2.63
N GLU A 464 3.99 -33.24 2.28
CA GLU A 464 3.67 -34.36 3.19
C GLU A 464 4.90 -35.23 3.48
N GLU A 465 5.76 -35.46 2.48
CA GLU A 465 7.04 -36.16 2.69
C GLU A 465 7.97 -35.38 3.64
N ARG A 466 8.06 -34.06 3.49
CA ARG A 466 8.84 -33.20 4.39
C ARG A 466 8.32 -33.27 5.82
N LYS A 467 7.00 -33.19 6.03
CA LYS A 467 6.39 -33.36 7.37
C LYS A 467 6.68 -34.72 7.98
N ARG A 468 6.60 -35.80 7.19
CA ARG A 468 6.93 -37.16 7.64
C ARG A 468 8.41 -37.26 8.03
N PHE A 469 9.30 -36.74 7.19
CA PHE A 469 10.74 -36.72 7.47
C PHE A 469 11.07 -35.93 8.73
N GLU A 470 10.46 -34.76 8.91
CA GLU A 470 10.63 -33.94 10.11
C GLU A 470 10.18 -34.68 11.38
N TYR A 471 9.05 -35.38 11.32
CA TYR A 471 8.55 -36.20 12.44
C TYR A 471 9.50 -37.37 12.77
N GLU A 472 9.99 -38.10 11.76
CA GLU A 472 10.95 -39.21 11.95
C GLU A 472 12.31 -38.72 12.47
N SER A 473 12.80 -37.60 11.95
CA SER A 473 14.02 -36.93 12.41
C SER A 473 13.89 -36.51 13.88
N TRP A 474 12.76 -35.91 14.24
CA TRP A 474 12.46 -35.55 15.64
C TRP A 474 12.36 -36.78 16.55
N LEU A 475 11.70 -37.86 16.13
CA LEU A 475 11.62 -39.11 16.91
C LEU A 475 12.99 -39.75 17.16
N SER A 476 13.89 -39.68 16.17
CA SER A 476 15.20 -40.34 16.24
C SER A 476 16.27 -39.50 16.96
N GLN A 477 16.28 -38.18 16.76
CA GLN A 477 17.34 -37.28 17.23
C GLN A 477 16.87 -36.29 18.31
N GLY A 478 15.57 -36.03 18.42
CA GLY A 478 15.01 -35.00 19.30
C GLY A 478 15.36 -33.57 18.86
N GLY A 479 15.20 -32.62 19.78
CA GLY A 479 15.62 -31.23 19.60
C GLY A 479 16.82 -30.87 20.48
N ILE A 480 17.59 -29.86 20.07
CA ILE A 480 18.69 -29.34 20.90
C ILE A 480 18.16 -28.44 22.03
N SER A 481 18.95 -28.31 23.09
CA SER A 481 18.62 -27.40 24.18
C SER A 481 18.65 -25.95 23.70
N ALA A 482 17.59 -25.18 23.97
CA ALA A 482 17.54 -23.74 23.72
C ALA A 482 18.64 -22.95 24.44
N LYS A 483 19.30 -23.53 25.45
CA LYS A 483 20.42 -22.88 26.19
C LYS A 483 21.80 -23.12 25.56
N SER A 484 21.91 -24.06 24.62
CA SER A 484 23.15 -24.25 23.85
C SER A 484 23.41 -23.05 22.92
N GLY A 485 24.64 -22.83 22.45
CA GLY A 485 24.92 -21.71 21.54
C GLY A 485 24.01 -21.70 20.30
N ASP A 486 23.85 -22.86 19.69
CA ASP A 486 22.97 -23.09 18.52
C ASP A 486 21.49 -22.89 18.87
N GLY A 487 21.08 -23.37 20.05
CA GLY A 487 19.72 -23.22 20.54
C GLY A 487 19.35 -21.78 20.83
N VAL A 488 20.26 -20.99 21.40
CA VAL A 488 20.06 -19.55 21.64
C VAL A 488 19.97 -18.81 20.32
N ALA A 489 20.84 -19.11 19.35
CA ALA A 489 20.78 -18.51 18.02
C ALA A 489 19.45 -18.80 17.32
N ALA A 490 18.90 -20.01 17.48
CA ALA A 490 17.59 -20.36 16.94
C ALA A 490 16.43 -19.68 17.70
N SER A 491 16.50 -19.64 19.03
CA SER A 491 15.53 -18.95 19.89
C SER A 491 15.48 -17.44 19.65
N PHE A 492 16.58 -16.82 19.23
CA PHE A 492 16.63 -15.38 18.95
C PHE A 492 15.74 -14.96 17.75
N SER A 493 15.49 -15.88 16.82
CA SER A 493 14.61 -15.68 15.66
C SER A 493 13.38 -16.58 15.75
N LYS A 494 12.82 -16.71 16.96
CA LYS A 494 11.78 -17.68 17.25
C LYS A 494 10.49 -17.34 16.52
N ALA A 495 10.01 -18.30 15.73
CA ALA A 495 8.69 -18.20 15.12
C ALA A 495 7.58 -18.30 16.17
N ASN A 496 6.62 -17.37 16.09
CA ASN A 496 5.35 -17.52 16.76
C ASN A 496 4.43 -18.49 15.96
N ARG A 497 3.34 -18.94 16.57
CA ARG A 497 2.45 -19.95 15.96
C ARG A 497 1.82 -19.48 14.65
N ASN A 498 1.49 -18.20 14.55
CA ASN A 498 0.87 -17.64 13.36
C ASN A 498 1.88 -17.53 12.21
N ALA A 499 3.14 -17.19 12.48
CA ALA A 499 4.21 -17.21 11.49
C ALA A 499 4.46 -18.63 10.94
N LEU A 500 4.47 -19.66 11.81
CA LEU A 500 4.57 -21.06 11.37
C LEU A 500 3.38 -21.49 10.50
N ALA A 501 2.16 -21.10 10.88
CA ALA A 501 0.96 -21.39 10.09
C ALA A 501 1.01 -20.73 8.71
N LEU A 502 1.39 -19.44 8.65
CA LEU A 502 1.58 -18.71 7.41
C LEU A 502 2.65 -19.39 6.53
N ALA A 503 3.79 -19.76 7.11
CA ALA A 503 4.86 -20.43 6.38
C ALA A 503 4.46 -21.79 5.82
N ASN A 504 3.73 -22.59 6.58
CA ASN A 504 3.21 -23.87 6.11
C ASN A 504 2.30 -23.72 4.89
N SER A 505 1.48 -22.66 4.87
CA SER A 505 0.66 -22.33 3.70
C SER A 505 1.49 -21.76 2.55
N SER A 506 2.53 -20.99 2.85
CA SER A 506 3.40 -20.36 1.87
C SER A 506 4.27 -21.37 1.09
N LEU A 507 4.73 -22.43 1.76
CA LEU A 507 5.58 -23.46 1.17
C LEU A 507 4.98 -24.10 -0.09
N ILE A 508 3.65 -24.22 -0.18
CA ILE A 508 3.02 -24.80 -1.37
C ILE A 508 3.31 -23.96 -2.62
N PHE A 509 3.36 -22.63 -2.50
CA PHE A 509 3.66 -21.73 -3.61
C PHE A 509 5.13 -21.84 -4.01
N GLU A 510 6.05 -21.92 -3.04
CA GLU A 510 7.48 -22.13 -3.31
C GLU A 510 7.72 -23.45 -4.06
N LEU A 511 7.16 -24.55 -3.55
CA LEU A 511 7.32 -25.88 -4.14
C LEU A 511 6.69 -25.98 -5.53
N THR A 512 5.48 -25.43 -5.70
CA THR A 512 4.80 -25.41 -6.99
C THR A 512 5.61 -24.62 -8.02
N SER A 513 6.16 -23.46 -7.64
CA SER A 513 7.01 -22.64 -8.52
C SER A 513 8.26 -23.38 -8.95
N ASN A 514 8.92 -24.08 -8.02
CA ASN A 514 10.08 -24.91 -8.32
C ASN A 514 9.73 -26.05 -9.29
N GLU A 515 8.58 -26.71 -9.11
CA GLU A 515 8.17 -27.80 -9.99
C GLU A 515 7.82 -27.32 -11.41
N ILE A 516 7.18 -26.15 -11.53
CA ILE A 516 6.92 -25.50 -12.83
C ILE A 516 8.25 -25.22 -13.53
N LEU A 517 9.20 -24.55 -12.86
CA LEU A 517 10.50 -24.27 -13.45
C LEU A 517 11.28 -25.53 -13.82
N ASN A 518 11.26 -26.58 -12.98
CA ASN A 518 11.92 -27.85 -13.28
C ASN A 518 11.31 -28.55 -14.51
N THR A 519 9.98 -28.51 -14.64
CA THR A 519 9.29 -29.11 -15.79
C THR A 519 9.57 -28.34 -17.08
N LEU A 520 9.52 -27.01 -17.05
CA LEU A 520 9.88 -26.16 -18.20
C LEU A 520 11.35 -26.37 -18.61
N ASN A 521 12.27 -26.48 -17.64
CA ASN A 521 13.66 -26.81 -17.93
C ASN A 521 13.83 -28.21 -18.56
N SER A 522 12.98 -29.18 -18.22
CA SER A 522 12.99 -30.53 -18.80
C SER A 522 12.49 -30.52 -20.25
N ILE A 523 11.42 -29.77 -20.53
CA ILE A 523 10.88 -29.59 -21.89
C ILE A 523 11.91 -28.86 -22.76
N ASN A 524 12.49 -27.76 -22.24
CA ASN A 524 13.55 -27.03 -22.92
C ASN A 524 14.84 -27.84 -23.08
N ARG A 525 15.20 -28.74 -22.14
CA ARG A 525 16.34 -29.67 -22.33
C ARG A 525 16.11 -30.68 -23.45
N ARG A 526 14.87 -31.13 -23.66
CA ARG A 526 14.52 -32.00 -24.80
C ARG A 526 14.63 -31.24 -26.14
N LYS A 527 14.33 -29.93 -26.15
CA LYS A 527 14.52 -29.04 -27.31
C LYS A 527 16.00 -28.64 -27.53
N ARG A 528 16.77 -28.42 -26.45
CA ARG A 528 18.19 -28.00 -26.43
C ARG A 528 19.23 -29.01 -26.91
N GLN A 529 18.83 -30.19 -27.38
CA GLN A 529 19.75 -31.02 -28.19
C GLN A 529 20.07 -30.39 -29.56
N THR A 530 19.61 -29.17 -29.86
CA THR A 530 19.85 -28.48 -31.14
C THR A 530 20.48 -27.08 -31.10
N PHE A 531 20.41 -26.24 -30.05
CA PHE A 531 21.12 -24.93 -30.00
C PHE A 531 21.39 -24.42 -28.56
N ASP A 532 22.37 -23.51 -28.43
CA ASP A 532 23.02 -22.99 -27.21
C ASP A 532 22.60 -21.53 -26.92
N SER A 533 21.91 -21.27 -25.80
CA SER A 533 21.69 -19.91 -25.25
C SER A 533 21.28 -19.93 -23.77
N ASN A 534 21.70 -18.89 -23.03
CA ASN A 534 21.52 -18.68 -21.59
C ASN A 534 20.11 -18.17 -21.25
N PHE A 535 19.29 -19.03 -20.68
CA PHE A 535 17.92 -18.71 -20.26
C PHE A 535 17.89 -17.90 -18.95
N ASN A 536 17.27 -16.72 -18.96
CA ASN A 536 17.16 -15.84 -17.79
C ASN A 536 16.06 -16.31 -16.81
N ARG A 537 16.47 -17.09 -15.81
CA ARG A 537 15.54 -17.73 -14.85
C ARG A 537 14.84 -16.77 -13.90
N ASN A 538 15.46 -15.65 -13.56
CA ASN A 538 14.93 -14.70 -12.56
C ASN A 538 13.72 -13.94 -13.09
N GLU A 539 13.72 -13.62 -14.38
CA GLU A 539 12.63 -12.92 -15.03
C GLU A 539 11.39 -13.81 -15.20
N LEU A 540 11.60 -15.08 -15.55
CA LEU A 540 10.52 -16.06 -15.57
C LEU A 540 9.90 -16.26 -14.17
N SER A 541 10.73 -16.33 -13.12
CA SER A 541 10.24 -16.55 -11.76
C SER A 541 9.44 -15.36 -11.21
N GLU A 542 9.80 -14.13 -11.56
CA GLU A 542 9.01 -12.94 -11.23
C GLU A 542 7.64 -12.97 -11.92
N THR A 543 7.61 -13.39 -13.19
CA THR A 543 6.36 -13.46 -13.96
C THR A 543 5.38 -14.50 -13.40
N LEU A 544 5.87 -15.56 -12.72
CA LEU A 544 5.00 -16.55 -12.08
C LEU A 544 4.05 -15.94 -11.04
N GLN A 545 4.38 -14.79 -10.43
CA GLN A 545 3.51 -14.11 -9.45
C GLN A 545 2.16 -13.69 -10.03
N THR A 546 2.04 -13.58 -11.36
CA THR A 546 0.80 -13.23 -12.06
C THR A 546 -0.18 -14.40 -12.15
N ILE A 547 0.28 -15.63 -11.93
CA ILE A 547 -0.51 -16.86 -12.04
C ILE A 547 -1.16 -17.19 -10.69
N ASP A 548 -2.49 -17.12 -10.63
CA ASP A 548 -3.25 -17.46 -9.43
C ASP A 548 -3.62 -18.96 -9.39
N ILE A 549 -3.10 -19.67 -8.39
CA ILE A 549 -3.40 -21.10 -8.14
C ILE A 549 -4.39 -21.32 -6.99
N ASN A 550 -4.95 -20.27 -6.37
CA ASN A 550 -5.82 -20.40 -5.20
C ASN A 550 -7.07 -21.24 -5.49
N ALA A 551 -7.58 -21.19 -6.72
CA ALA A 551 -8.71 -22.03 -7.16
C ALA A 551 -8.36 -23.54 -7.12
N ILE A 552 -7.13 -23.92 -7.47
CA ILE A 552 -6.64 -25.31 -7.48
C ILE A 552 -6.37 -25.81 -6.05
N LEU A 553 -5.98 -24.91 -5.15
CA LEU A 553 -5.74 -25.21 -3.74
C LEU A 553 -7.04 -25.48 -2.94
N GLY A 554 -8.22 -25.34 -3.55
CA GLY A 554 -9.49 -25.78 -2.97
C GLY A 554 -9.96 -24.97 -1.76
N GLY A 555 -9.52 -23.70 -1.64
CA GLY A 555 -9.98 -22.77 -0.60
C GLY A 555 -9.60 -23.13 0.84
N SER A 556 -8.74 -24.11 1.07
CA SER A 556 -8.29 -24.51 2.41
C SER A 556 -7.02 -23.76 2.83
N THR A 557 -7.08 -22.44 2.97
CA THR A 557 -6.14 -21.74 3.86
C THR A 557 -6.65 -21.93 5.29
N GLN A 558 -6.12 -22.95 5.96
CA GLN A 558 -6.51 -23.35 7.32
C GLN A 558 -6.29 -22.22 8.34
N GLN A 559 -7.20 -22.22 9.33
CA GLN A 559 -7.32 -21.37 10.52
C GLN A 559 -5.98 -20.80 11.06
N VAL A 560 -5.67 -19.57 10.68
CA VAL A 560 -4.82 -18.70 11.51
C VAL A 560 -5.56 -18.52 12.84
N ASN A 561 -4.87 -18.64 13.98
CA ASN A 561 -5.51 -18.41 15.27
C ASN A 561 -5.96 -16.94 15.36
N THR A 562 -7.26 -16.71 15.20
CA THR A 562 -7.87 -15.37 15.19
C THR A 562 -7.87 -14.70 16.56
N GLU A 563 -7.47 -15.40 17.63
CA GLU A 563 -7.46 -14.86 18.99
C GLU A 563 -6.48 -13.69 19.16
N CYS A 564 -5.34 -13.74 18.45
CA CYS A 564 -4.29 -12.72 18.57
C CYS A 564 -4.33 -11.67 17.46
N ASP A 565 -5.13 -11.88 16.41
CA ASP A 565 -5.21 -10.98 15.26
C ASP A 565 -6.36 -9.97 15.41
N ASP A 566 -6.33 -8.89 14.64
CA ASP A 566 -7.46 -7.96 14.59
C ASP A 566 -8.68 -8.64 13.96
N PRO A 567 -9.88 -8.44 14.52
CA PRO A 567 -11.09 -9.01 13.95
C PRO A 567 -11.32 -8.44 12.53
N PRO A 568 -11.89 -9.21 11.58
CA PRO A 568 -12.13 -8.77 10.21
C PRO A 568 -13.31 -7.78 10.15
N ILE A 569 -13.12 -6.62 10.77
CA ILE A 569 -14.09 -5.52 10.87
C ILE A 569 -13.56 -4.38 10.01
N ALA A 570 -14.48 -3.58 9.47
CA ALA A 570 -14.15 -2.34 8.78
C ALA A 570 -13.28 -1.43 9.67
N CYS A 571 -12.31 -0.74 9.06
CA CYS A 571 -11.42 0.15 9.78
C CYS A 571 -12.20 1.28 10.48
N ASP A 572 -11.97 1.47 11.78
CA ASP A 572 -12.44 2.66 12.48
C ASP A 572 -11.62 3.88 12.00
N THR A 573 -12.30 4.79 11.30
CA THR A 573 -11.69 6.00 10.74
C THR A 573 -11.58 7.14 11.76
N SER A 574 -12.32 7.04 12.87
CA SER A 574 -12.43 8.07 13.91
C SER A 574 -11.51 7.86 15.11
N THR A 575 -10.93 6.66 15.26
CA THR A 575 -10.01 6.40 16.37
C THR A 575 -8.67 7.14 16.18
N PRO A 576 -8.19 7.86 17.22
CA PRO A 576 -6.87 8.48 17.21
C PRO A 576 -5.76 7.49 17.58
N PHE A 577 -6.10 6.23 17.86
CA PHE A 577 -5.16 5.21 18.33
C PHE A 577 -4.85 4.20 17.23
N ARG A 578 -3.56 3.87 17.09
CA ARG A 578 -3.12 2.76 16.25
C ARG A 578 -3.52 1.42 16.87
N SER A 579 -3.92 0.47 16.03
CA SER A 579 -4.02 -0.94 16.40
C SER A 579 -2.67 -1.49 16.91
N LEU A 580 -2.67 -2.67 17.51
CA LEU A 580 -1.43 -3.30 17.99
C LEU A 580 -0.70 -4.01 16.86
N THR A 581 -1.43 -4.56 15.89
CA THR A 581 -0.82 -5.23 14.73
C THR A 581 -0.37 -4.26 13.64
N GLY A 582 -0.78 -2.99 13.70
CA GLY A 582 -0.59 -2.02 12.60
C GLY A 582 -1.68 -2.06 11.53
N TYR A 583 -2.63 -3.00 11.61
CA TYR A 583 -3.82 -3.06 10.75
C TYR A 583 -4.59 -1.74 10.76
N CYS A 584 -5.16 -1.36 9.61
CA CYS A 584 -5.92 -0.11 9.41
C CYS A 584 -5.14 1.18 9.64
N ASN A 585 -3.80 1.15 9.65
CA ASN A 585 -3.03 2.39 9.51
C ASN A 585 -3.38 3.06 8.17
N ASN A 586 -3.21 2.31 7.08
CA ASN A 586 -3.65 2.72 5.77
C ASN A 586 -5.11 2.29 5.56
N LEU A 587 -6.01 3.26 5.39
CA LEU A 587 -7.44 2.99 5.26
C LEU A 587 -7.84 2.40 3.89
N ARG A 588 -6.99 2.54 2.86
CA ARG A 588 -7.21 1.95 1.51
C ARG A 588 -6.67 0.53 1.41
N ASN A 589 -5.55 0.28 2.07
CA ASN A 589 -4.88 -1.02 2.10
C ASN A 589 -4.64 -1.42 3.57
N PRO A 590 -5.64 -1.95 4.28
CA PRO A 590 -5.57 -2.17 5.74
C PRO A 590 -4.41 -3.03 6.22
N ASN A 591 -3.87 -3.92 5.37
CA ASN A 591 -2.74 -4.79 5.67
C ASN A 591 -1.36 -4.14 5.47
N TRP A 592 -1.29 -2.95 4.87
CA TRP A 592 0.00 -2.29 4.64
C TRP A 592 0.65 -1.86 5.95
N GLY A 593 1.77 -2.51 6.26
CA GLY A 593 2.53 -2.30 7.49
C GLY A 593 2.05 -3.12 8.69
N LYS A 594 1.09 -4.03 8.48
CA LYS A 594 0.63 -4.98 9.51
C LYS A 594 1.74 -5.98 9.85
N SER A 595 1.83 -6.37 11.12
CA SER A 595 2.66 -7.50 11.57
C SER A 595 2.28 -8.81 10.86
N LEU A 596 3.23 -9.76 10.83
CA LEU A 596 3.06 -11.06 10.16
C LEU A 596 2.75 -10.94 8.67
N THR A 597 3.39 -9.99 7.99
CA THR A 597 3.36 -9.83 6.53
C THR A 597 4.79 -9.90 5.96
N THR A 598 4.92 -9.99 4.63
CA THR A 598 6.24 -10.07 3.99
C THR A 598 6.95 -8.73 3.94
N PHE A 599 8.29 -8.77 3.88
CA PHE A 599 9.06 -7.59 3.51
C PHE A 599 8.75 -7.13 2.07
N SER A 600 8.99 -5.85 1.80
CA SER A 600 9.06 -5.34 0.43
C SER A 600 10.51 -5.40 -0.06
N ARG A 601 10.74 -5.20 -1.36
CA ARG A 601 12.09 -5.21 -1.93
C ARG A 601 12.41 -3.91 -2.66
N LEU A 602 13.67 -3.48 -2.58
CA LEU A 602 14.22 -2.39 -3.38
C LEU A 602 14.66 -2.89 -4.77
N LEU A 603 15.16 -4.11 -4.83
CA LEU A 603 15.53 -4.81 -6.05
C LEU A 603 14.96 -6.23 -6.05
N PRO A 604 14.66 -6.82 -7.21
CA PRO A 604 14.21 -8.20 -7.25
C PRO A 604 15.21 -9.18 -6.61
N SER A 605 14.70 -10.28 -6.07
CA SER A 605 15.52 -11.28 -5.37
C SER A 605 16.47 -12.01 -6.32
N GLN A 606 17.67 -12.33 -5.84
CA GLN A 606 18.65 -13.13 -6.57
C GLN A 606 18.91 -14.47 -5.87
N TYR A 607 18.16 -15.50 -6.29
CA TYR A 607 18.35 -16.90 -5.91
C TYR A 607 19.05 -17.68 -7.03
N ASP A 608 19.85 -18.70 -6.71
CA ASP A 608 20.61 -19.49 -7.70
C ASP A 608 19.70 -20.25 -8.69
N ASP A 609 18.47 -20.58 -8.28
CA ASP A 609 17.44 -21.16 -9.15
C ASP A 609 16.31 -20.20 -9.52
N GLY A 610 16.42 -18.92 -9.14
CA GLY A 610 15.39 -17.92 -9.33
C GLY A 610 14.20 -18.01 -8.36
N ILE A 611 14.14 -19.04 -7.50
CA ILE A 611 13.00 -19.23 -6.58
C ILE A 611 13.43 -19.22 -5.13
N SER A 612 14.28 -20.14 -4.71
CA SER A 612 14.59 -20.26 -3.28
C SER A 612 15.97 -20.83 -2.95
N LYS A 613 16.75 -21.34 -3.90
CA LYS A 613 18.14 -21.76 -3.62
C LYS A 613 19.01 -20.55 -3.32
N VAL A 614 19.55 -20.56 -2.12
CA VAL A 614 20.48 -19.56 -1.59
C VAL A 614 21.59 -19.25 -2.61
N ARG A 615 21.96 -17.97 -2.72
CA ARG A 615 23.02 -17.54 -3.64
C ARG A 615 24.38 -18.14 -3.24
N LEU A 616 24.93 -19.04 -4.05
CA LEU A 616 26.19 -19.75 -3.76
C LEU A 616 27.19 -19.69 -4.91
N VAL A 617 26.80 -19.24 -6.10
CA VAL A 617 27.64 -19.21 -7.29
C VAL A 617 28.01 -17.78 -7.69
N SER A 618 29.28 -17.55 -8.00
CA SER A 618 29.83 -16.30 -8.54
C SER A 618 29.38 -16.10 -9.98
N VAL A 619 29.40 -14.86 -10.45
CA VAL A 619 29.16 -14.52 -11.87
C VAL A 619 30.07 -15.26 -12.86
N ASN A 620 31.21 -15.79 -12.43
CA ASN A 620 32.12 -16.59 -13.27
C ASN A 620 31.90 -18.12 -13.17
N GLY A 621 30.88 -18.57 -12.43
CA GLY A 621 30.54 -19.98 -12.22
C GLY A 621 31.28 -20.68 -11.07
N SER A 622 32.25 -20.02 -10.42
CA SER A 622 32.94 -20.57 -9.23
C SER A 622 32.11 -20.38 -7.94
N PRO A 623 32.35 -21.12 -6.86
CA PRO A 623 31.64 -20.91 -5.60
C PRO A 623 31.92 -19.52 -5.01
N LEU A 624 30.89 -18.87 -4.47
CA LEU A 624 31.06 -17.65 -3.68
C LEU A 624 31.91 -17.91 -2.43
N PRO A 625 32.60 -16.88 -1.92
CA PRO A 625 33.46 -17.05 -0.76
C PRO A 625 32.66 -17.48 0.47
N ASN A 626 33.28 -18.30 1.30
CA ASN A 626 32.70 -18.75 2.55
C ASN A 626 32.38 -17.53 3.45
N PRO A 627 31.18 -17.44 4.06
CA PRO A 627 30.81 -16.32 4.93
C PRO A 627 31.81 -16.04 6.06
N ARG A 628 32.41 -17.08 6.64
CA ARG A 628 33.45 -16.95 7.68
C ARG A 628 34.76 -16.41 7.13
N THR A 629 35.13 -16.78 5.90
CA THR A 629 36.31 -16.18 5.24
C THR A 629 36.10 -14.68 5.03
N ILE A 630 34.89 -14.26 4.61
CA ILE A 630 34.58 -12.83 4.46
C ILE A 630 34.64 -12.12 5.82
N SER A 631 34.01 -12.69 6.85
CA SER A 631 34.05 -12.16 8.22
C SER A 631 35.49 -11.92 8.70
N THR A 632 36.35 -12.94 8.61
CA THR A 632 37.73 -12.86 9.13
C THR A 632 38.68 -11.99 8.30
N VAL A 633 38.48 -11.91 6.97
CA VAL A 633 39.35 -11.13 6.07
C VAL A 633 38.94 -9.67 5.99
N ILE A 634 37.63 -9.39 5.91
CA ILE A 634 37.09 -8.04 5.75
C ILE A 634 36.82 -7.38 7.09
N HIS A 635 36.37 -8.15 8.09
CA HIS A 635 35.94 -7.63 9.39
C HIS A 635 36.81 -8.11 10.58
N PRO A 636 38.12 -7.78 10.61
CA PRO A 636 38.97 -8.20 11.71
C PRO A 636 38.61 -7.49 13.02
N ASP A 637 38.92 -8.14 14.14
CA ASP A 637 38.73 -7.59 15.49
C ASP A 637 39.83 -6.57 15.82
N ILE A 638 39.57 -5.32 15.47
CA ILE A 638 40.44 -4.18 15.76
C ILE A 638 39.58 -3.10 16.40
N SER A 639 39.88 -2.73 17.66
CA SER A 639 39.16 -1.65 18.34
C SER A 639 39.59 -0.29 17.78
N ASN A 640 38.59 0.52 17.41
CA ASN A 640 38.72 1.87 16.91
C ASN A 640 37.61 2.74 17.48
N LEU A 641 37.83 3.31 18.66
CA LEU A 641 36.79 4.04 19.40
C LEU A 641 36.38 5.33 18.70
N HIS A 642 35.07 5.55 18.57
CA HIS A 642 34.54 6.77 18.00
C HIS A 642 34.77 7.96 18.94
N THR A 643 35.22 9.09 18.41
CA THR A 643 35.67 10.25 19.21
C THR A 643 34.55 11.20 19.63
N ARG A 644 33.34 11.04 19.09
CA ARG A 644 32.21 11.97 19.30
C ARG A 644 30.95 11.34 19.88
N TYR A 645 30.67 10.07 19.57
CA TYR A 645 29.37 9.47 19.85
C TYR A 645 29.50 8.41 20.92
N SER A 646 28.47 8.34 21.76
CA SER A 646 28.44 7.43 22.89
C SER A 646 28.00 6.03 22.45
N LEU A 647 28.25 5.04 23.31
CA LEU A 647 27.78 3.66 23.13
C LEU A 647 26.25 3.56 23.10
N MET A 648 25.54 4.59 23.58
CA MET A 648 24.09 4.69 23.44
C MET A 648 23.64 4.74 21.97
N VAL A 649 24.45 5.21 21.02
CA VAL A 649 24.09 5.15 19.59
C VAL A 649 23.93 3.71 19.12
N MET A 650 24.85 2.82 19.52
CA MET A 650 24.74 1.39 19.25
C MET A 650 23.48 0.80 19.89
N GLN A 651 23.27 1.08 21.18
CA GLN A 651 22.15 0.50 21.92
C GLN A 651 20.80 0.98 21.38
N PHE A 652 20.71 2.27 21.01
CA PHE A 652 19.53 2.87 20.42
C PHE A 652 19.25 2.31 19.02
N ALA A 653 20.28 2.07 18.20
CA ALA A 653 20.12 1.44 16.89
C ALA A 653 19.52 0.03 17.01
N GLN A 654 20.01 -0.78 17.96
CA GLN A 654 19.45 -2.11 18.22
C GLN A 654 18.00 -2.03 18.72
N PHE A 655 17.72 -1.16 19.69
CA PHE A 655 16.37 -0.97 20.23
C PHE A 655 15.38 -0.51 19.15
N LEU A 656 15.86 0.28 18.17
CA LEU A 656 15.10 0.73 17.01
C LEU A 656 14.89 -0.34 15.94
N ASP A 657 15.89 -1.16 15.66
CA ASP A 657 15.71 -2.31 14.77
C ASP A 657 14.62 -3.25 15.29
N HIS A 658 14.59 -3.47 16.60
CA HIS A 658 13.61 -4.34 17.26
C HIS A 658 12.18 -3.78 17.24
N ASP A 659 11.97 -2.50 16.94
CA ASP A 659 10.63 -1.93 16.68
C ASP A 659 10.14 -2.27 15.26
N LEU A 660 11.06 -2.53 14.32
CA LEU A 660 10.74 -2.59 12.89
C LEU A 660 10.84 -4.01 12.30
N THR A 661 11.77 -4.84 12.80
CA THR A 661 12.13 -6.10 12.15
C THR A 661 12.27 -7.26 13.13
N LEU A 662 11.64 -8.38 12.78
CA LEU A 662 11.87 -9.68 13.40
C LEU A 662 11.59 -10.78 12.37
N THR A 663 12.64 -11.33 11.77
CA THR A 663 12.52 -12.44 10.81
C THR A 663 12.54 -13.78 11.53
N PRO A 664 11.46 -14.58 11.49
CA PRO A 664 11.42 -15.86 12.17
C PRO A 664 12.09 -16.96 11.34
N ILE A 665 12.63 -17.97 12.01
CA ILE A 665 13.16 -19.18 11.40
C ILE A 665 12.26 -20.40 11.63
N HIS A 666 12.44 -21.43 10.81
CA HIS A 666 11.69 -22.68 10.91
C HIS A 666 11.94 -23.41 12.24
N LYS A 667 10.89 -24.04 12.78
CA LYS A 667 10.96 -24.89 13.98
C LYS A 667 10.60 -26.32 13.65
N GLY A 668 11.20 -27.24 14.39
CA GLY A 668 10.89 -28.66 14.34
C GLY A 668 9.51 -28.99 14.91
N PHE A 669 9.10 -30.25 14.76
CA PHE A 669 7.90 -30.82 15.38
C PHE A 669 7.83 -30.51 16.90
N HIS A 670 6.64 -30.23 17.43
CA HIS A 670 6.43 -29.74 18.80
C HIS A 670 7.22 -28.47 19.19
N GLU A 671 7.46 -27.56 18.23
CA GLU A 671 8.27 -26.35 18.42
C GLU A 671 9.71 -26.66 18.90
N SER A 672 10.22 -27.85 18.60
CA SER A 672 11.60 -28.24 18.91
C SER A 672 12.60 -27.48 18.04
N ILE A 673 13.86 -27.39 18.50
CA ILE A 673 14.94 -26.74 17.75
C ILE A 673 15.75 -27.81 17.00
N PRO A 674 15.73 -27.83 15.66
CA PRO A 674 16.53 -28.78 14.88
C PRO A 674 18.04 -28.52 15.02
N SER A 675 18.83 -29.59 15.04
CA SER A 675 20.30 -29.51 15.14
C SER A 675 20.98 -29.24 13.79
N CYS A 676 21.02 -27.99 13.33
CA CYS A 676 21.60 -27.64 12.03
C CYS A 676 23.13 -27.49 12.03
N ARG A 677 23.87 -27.94 13.07
CA ARG A 677 25.33 -27.75 13.16
C ARG A 677 26.12 -28.69 12.25
N ARG A 678 25.64 -29.91 12.00
CA ARG A 678 26.32 -30.85 11.09
C ARG A 678 26.22 -30.34 9.65
N CYS A 679 27.29 -30.45 8.88
CA CYS A 679 27.31 -29.97 7.50
C CYS A 679 26.30 -30.68 6.57
N ASN A 680 25.92 -31.93 6.89
CA ASN A 680 24.91 -32.71 6.18
C ASN A 680 23.52 -32.65 6.85
N SER A 681 23.29 -31.68 7.76
CA SER A 681 21.98 -31.44 8.37
C SER A 681 20.84 -31.13 7.39
N PRO A 682 21.06 -30.56 6.18
CA PRO A 682 19.98 -30.43 5.20
C PRO A 682 19.36 -31.77 4.80
N GLN A 683 20.15 -32.85 4.80
CA GLN A 683 19.71 -34.19 4.43
C GLN A 683 19.37 -35.08 5.64
N THR A 684 20.00 -34.81 6.79
CA THR A 684 19.90 -35.70 7.97
C THR A 684 19.01 -35.15 9.08
N VAL A 685 18.66 -33.87 9.04
CA VAL A 685 17.88 -33.19 10.08
C VAL A 685 16.65 -32.51 9.51
N HIS A 686 16.83 -31.53 8.62
CA HIS A 686 15.74 -30.79 7.99
C HIS A 686 16.22 -30.05 6.73
N PRO A 687 15.48 -30.03 5.61
CA PRO A 687 15.89 -29.36 4.35
C PRO A 687 16.12 -27.84 4.48
N GLU A 688 15.48 -27.19 5.46
CA GLU A 688 15.69 -25.77 5.76
C GLU A 688 16.96 -25.50 6.62
N CYS A 689 17.67 -26.53 7.08
CA CYS A 689 19.01 -26.32 7.61
C CYS A 689 19.93 -25.84 6.48
N ASN A 690 20.75 -24.82 6.75
CA ASN A 690 21.68 -24.25 5.77
C ASN A 690 23.06 -23.97 6.40
N PRO A 691 23.73 -25.01 6.95
CA PRO A 691 25.04 -24.85 7.57
C PRO A 691 26.10 -24.45 6.53
N PHE A 692 27.13 -23.75 6.99
CA PHE A 692 28.31 -23.47 6.18
C PHE A 692 29.58 -23.88 6.94
N PRO A 693 30.57 -24.48 6.25
CA PRO A 693 31.73 -25.05 6.90
C PRO A 693 32.69 -24.00 7.44
N VAL A 694 33.46 -24.36 8.46
CA VAL A 694 34.66 -23.61 8.82
C VAL A 694 35.66 -23.71 7.67
N PRO A 695 36.23 -22.59 7.18
CA PRO A 695 37.19 -22.60 6.11
C PRO A 695 38.54 -23.18 6.59
N PRO A 696 39.34 -23.80 5.70
CA PRO A 696 40.67 -24.27 6.05
C PRO A 696 41.56 -23.12 6.54
N GLY A 697 42.31 -23.35 7.61
CA GLY A 697 43.22 -22.35 8.18
C GLY A 697 42.53 -21.22 8.95
N ASP A 698 41.28 -21.38 9.37
CA ASP A 698 40.64 -20.48 10.34
C ASP A 698 41.51 -20.38 11.61
N TYR A 699 41.69 -19.15 12.10
CA TYR A 699 42.60 -18.88 13.22
C TYR A 699 42.00 -19.25 14.58
N PHE A 700 40.68 -19.42 14.67
CA PHE A 700 39.96 -19.62 15.92
C PHE A 700 39.22 -20.96 15.96
N PHE A 701 38.40 -21.26 14.95
CA PHE A 701 37.59 -22.48 14.91
C PHE A 701 38.38 -23.64 14.26
N PRO A 702 38.30 -24.86 14.81
CA PRO A 702 38.92 -26.02 14.17
C PRO A 702 38.16 -26.42 12.90
N GLU A 703 38.87 -26.86 11.86
CA GLU A 703 38.26 -27.32 10.60
C GLU A 703 37.44 -28.60 10.79
N VAL A 704 37.88 -29.46 11.70
CA VAL A 704 37.22 -30.72 12.04
C VAL A 704 37.00 -30.80 13.54
N ASN A 705 35.88 -31.41 13.93
CA ASN A 705 35.65 -31.75 15.32
C ASN A 705 36.65 -32.83 15.76
N VAL A 706 37.50 -32.52 16.74
CA VAL A 706 38.59 -33.40 17.19
C VAL A 706 38.12 -34.74 17.76
N THR A 707 36.86 -34.83 18.21
CA THR A 707 36.29 -36.04 18.81
C THR A 707 35.61 -36.93 17.76
N SER A 708 34.86 -36.35 16.84
CA SER A 708 34.10 -37.12 15.83
C SER A 708 34.82 -37.28 14.49
N GLY A 709 35.82 -36.46 14.20
CA GLY A 709 36.46 -36.39 12.89
C GLY A 709 35.59 -35.73 11.80
N GLU A 710 34.36 -35.34 12.12
CA GLU A 710 33.46 -34.67 11.18
C GLU A 710 33.89 -33.22 10.92
N ARG A 711 33.59 -32.73 9.71
CA ARG A 711 33.82 -31.33 9.35
C ARG A 711 33.01 -30.41 10.26
N PHE A 712 33.65 -29.36 10.76
CA PHE A 712 33.00 -28.37 11.60
C PHE A 712 32.22 -27.37 10.74
N CYS A 713 30.97 -27.10 11.12
CA CYS A 713 30.08 -26.17 10.42
C CYS A 713 29.43 -25.22 11.42
N PHE A 714 29.16 -23.99 10.96
CA PHE A 714 28.32 -23.06 11.70
C PHE A 714 26.85 -23.42 11.48
N PRO A 715 26.05 -23.49 12.56
CA PRO A 715 24.62 -23.77 12.45
C PRO A 715 23.89 -22.59 11.83
N SER A 716 22.99 -22.86 10.89
CA SER A 716 22.06 -21.87 10.36
C SER A 716 20.79 -22.57 9.89
N MET A 717 19.66 -21.94 10.15
CA MET A 717 18.33 -22.35 9.69
C MET A 717 17.75 -21.22 8.86
N ARG A 718 17.14 -21.57 7.73
CA ARG A 718 16.54 -20.60 6.82
C ARG A 718 15.35 -19.86 7.45
N SER A 719 15.18 -18.61 7.04
CA SER A 719 14.06 -17.75 7.43
C SER A 719 12.76 -18.26 6.85
N LEU A 720 11.65 -18.16 7.59
CA LEU A 720 10.34 -18.66 7.13
C LEU A 720 9.86 -17.95 5.86
N PRO A 721 9.32 -18.69 4.87
CA PRO A 721 8.65 -18.12 3.72
C PRO A 721 7.27 -17.56 4.11
N GLY A 722 6.82 -16.52 3.43
CA GLY A 722 5.52 -15.86 3.64
C GLY A 722 4.82 -15.43 2.36
N GLN A 723 5.32 -15.84 1.18
CA GLN A 723 4.68 -15.54 -0.10
C GLN A 723 3.28 -16.15 -0.19
N LEU A 724 2.38 -15.44 -0.88
CA LEU A 724 0.98 -15.83 -1.12
C LEU A 724 0.66 -16.02 -2.62
N ALA A 725 1.70 -16.01 -3.45
CA ALA A 725 1.64 -16.21 -4.89
C ALA A 725 2.85 -17.05 -5.33
N LEU A 726 2.79 -17.63 -6.53
CA LEU A 726 3.93 -18.31 -7.14
C LEU A 726 5.09 -17.32 -7.37
N GLY A 727 6.30 -17.84 -7.57
CA GLY A 727 7.51 -17.05 -7.77
C GLY A 727 8.49 -17.12 -6.60
N PRO A 728 9.42 -16.16 -6.50
CA PRO A 728 10.53 -16.21 -5.55
C PRO A 728 10.10 -16.20 -4.09
N ARG A 729 10.98 -16.76 -3.24
CA ARG A 729 10.78 -16.84 -1.79
C ARG A 729 10.81 -15.46 -1.13
N GLU A 730 9.74 -15.15 -0.39
CA GLU A 730 9.64 -13.92 0.40
C GLU A 730 9.60 -14.21 1.90
N GLN A 731 10.35 -13.46 2.69
CA GLN A 731 10.48 -13.71 4.13
C GLN A 731 9.43 -12.93 4.94
N ILE A 732 8.98 -13.52 6.05
CA ILE A 732 8.03 -12.91 6.98
C ILE A 732 8.73 -11.89 7.88
N ASN A 733 8.07 -10.76 8.12
CA ASN A 733 8.33 -9.90 9.28
C ASN A 733 7.27 -10.16 10.36
N GLN A 734 7.68 -10.60 11.55
CA GLN A 734 6.73 -10.77 12.67
C GLN A 734 6.32 -9.43 13.28
N ASN A 735 7.18 -8.42 13.26
CA ASN A 735 6.91 -7.12 13.88
C ASN A 735 6.01 -6.26 12.98
N THR A 736 5.38 -5.24 13.57
CA THR A 736 4.74 -4.19 12.78
C THR A 736 5.81 -3.45 11.97
N HIS A 737 5.45 -2.87 10.83
CA HIS A 737 6.43 -2.15 10.01
C HIS A 737 6.59 -0.68 10.43
N PHE A 738 5.90 -0.22 11.48
CA PHE A 738 5.84 1.18 11.85
C PHE A 738 6.78 1.50 13.01
N LEU A 739 7.17 2.77 13.13
CA LEU A 739 7.79 3.29 14.35
C LEU A 739 6.69 3.53 15.39
N ASP A 740 6.22 2.46 16.04
CA ASP A 740 5.08 2.51 16.94
C ASP A 740 5.37 2.06 18.37
N ALA A 741 6.65 1.86 18.67
CA ALA A 741 7.14 1.35 19.94
C ALA A 741 6.64 -0.09 20.26
N SER A 742 6.43 -0.91 19.23
CA SER A 742 6.08 -2.32 19.36
C SER A 742 7.11 -3.11 20.18
N MET A 743 8.38 -2.71 20.21
CA MET A 743 9.39 -3.32 21.11
C MET A 743 9.08 -3.14 22.61
N VAL A 744 8.23 -2.17 22.96
CA VAL A 744 7.70 -1.96 24.31
C VAL A 744 6.33 -2.61 24.48
N TYR A 745 5.45 -2.50 23.49
CA TYR A 745 4.02 -2.84 23.61
C TYR A 745 3.60 -4.19 23.02
N GLY A 746 4.40 -4.76 22.13
CA GLY A 746 4.10 -5.97 21.35
C GLY A 746 3.47 -5.66 20.00
N GLU A 747 3.53 -6.66 19.13
CA GLU A 747 3.09 -6.65 17.73
C GLU A 747 1.66 -7.18 17.54
N ASN A 748 0.98 -7.58 18.62
CA ASN A 748 -0.38 -8.10 18.61
C ASN A 748 -1.05 -8.04 20.00
N HIS A 749 -2.35 -8.36 20.04
CA HIS A 749 -3.17 -8.33 21.26
C HIS A 749 -2.69 -9.32 22.33
N CYS A 750 -2.21 -10.50 21.95
CA CYS A 750 -1.76 -11.53 22.88
C CYS A 750 -0.49 -11.15 23.64
N VAL A 751 0.44 -10.45 22.99
CA VAL A 751 1.67 -9.97 23.62
C VAL A 751 1.34 -8.84 24.59
N VAL A 752 0.60 -7.80 24.15
CA VAL A 752 0.28 -6.68 25.03
C VAL A 752 -0.50 -7.12 26.26
N ASN A 753 -1.43 -8.07 26.13
CA ASN A 753 -2.26 -8.53 27.25
C ASN A 753 -1.44 -9.18 28.37
N LYS A 754 -0.27 -9.75 28.06
CA LYS A 754 0.68 -10.27 29.07
C LYS A 754 1.51 -9.15 29.72
N LEU A 755 1.70 -8.04 29.00
CA LEU A 755 2.51 -6.90 29.43
C LEU A 755 1.68 -5.83 30.15
N ARG A 756 0.35 -5.81 30.00
CA ARG A 756 -0.51 -4.84 30.70
C ARG A 756 -0.56 -5.13 32.20
N GLY A 757 -0.40 -4.09 32.99
CA GLY A 757 -0.57 -4.06 34.44
C GLY A 757 -1.86 -3.36 34.86
N PHE A 758 -2.03 -3.15 36.17
CA PHE A 758 -3.21 -2.49 36.72
C PHE A 758 -3.22 -0.98 36.47
N GLY A 759 -4.42 -0.39 36.33
CA GLY A 759 -4.59 1.07 36.26
C GLY A 759 -4.04 1.73 35.00
N GLY A 760 -3.90 0.97 33.91
CA GLY A 760 -3.34 1.45 32.64
C GLY A 760 -1.81 1.39 32.54
N ARG A 761 -1.12 0.89 33.56
CA ARG A 761 0.34 0.69 33.57
C ARG A 761 0.76 -0.52 32.73
N LEU A 762 2.04 -0.62 32.41
CA LEU A 762 2.70 -1.87 32.08
C LEU A 762 3.07 -2.64 33.36
N ASN A 763 3.00 -3.96 33.27
CA ASN A 763 3.40 -4.90 34.32
C ASN A 763 4.91 -4.83 34.54
N SER A 764 5.34 -5.06 35.77
CA SER A 764 6.74 -4.91 36.17
C SER A 764 7.10 -5.83 37.34
N THR A 765 8.39 -6.16 37.47
CA THR A 765 8.89 -6.85 38.64
C THR A 765 9.15 -5.82 39.75
N ILE A 766 8.30 -5.83 40.78
CA ILE A 766 8.42 -4.98 41.97
C ILE A 766 9.58 -5.50 42.84
N ARG A 767 10.39 -4.57 43.34
CA ARG A 767 11.55 -4.85 44.18
C ARG A 767 11.38 -4.24 45.55
N SER A 768 11.98 -4.87 46.57
CA SER A 768 12.00 -4.31 47.94
C SER A 768 12.76 -2.99 48.05
N PHE A 769 13.72 -2.77 47.13
CA PHE A 769 14.52 -1.54 47.03
C PHE A 769 14.80 -1.25 45.54
N GLY A 770 14.82 0.04 45.17
CA GLY A 770 15.03 0.51 43.80
C GLY A 770 13.73 0.70 43.01
N LYS A 771 13.86 1.12 41.73
CA LYS A 771 12.71 1.25 40.82
C LYS A 771 12.38 -0.12 40.20
N GLU A 772 11.17 -0.22 39.67
CA GLU A 772 10.65 -1.40 38.99
C GLU A 772 11.53 -1.86 37.82
N LEU A 773 11.62 -3.18 37.59
CA LEU A 773 12.26 -3.77 36.41
C LEU A 773 11.20 -4.29 35.46
N LEU A 774 11.60 -4.63 34.23
CA LEU A 774 10.75 -5.42 33.34
C LEU A 774 10.17 -6.66 34.06
N PRO A 775 8.99 -7.15 33.66
CA PRO A 775 8.42 -8.36 34.22
C PRO A 775 9.27 -9.59 33.88
N GLN A 776 9.49 -10.48 34.85
CA GLN A 776 10.20 -11.75 34.65
C GLN A 776 9.23 -12.87 34.26
N SER A 777 9.69 -13.77 33.37
CA SER A 777 8.92 -14.93 32.91
C SER A 777 9.81 -16.16 32.69
N ASN A 778 9.19 -17.34 32.78
CA ASN A 778 9.77 -18.63 32.39
C ASN A 778 9.46 -19.01 30.93
N SER A 779 8.88 -18.11 30.15
CA SER A 779 8.51 -18.34 28.74
C SER A 779 9.69 -18.33 27.75
N HIS A 780 10.89 -17.97 28.23
CA HIS A 780 12.15 -17.94 27.49
C HIS A 780 13.00 -19.18 27.76
N PRO A 781 12.93 -20.24 26.92
CA PRO A 781 13.67 -21.48 27.14
C PRO A 781 15.20 -21.30 27.02
N GLU A 782 15.66 -20.29 26.28
CA GLU A 782 17.07 -19.92 26.11
C GLU A 782 17.69 -19.23 27.32
N CYS A 783 16.89 -18.90 28.34
CA CYS A 783 17.34 -18.15 29.50
C CYS A 783 18.44 -18.89 30.28
N LYS A 784 19.58 -18.22 30.49
CA LYS A 784 20.77 -18.72 31.19
C LYS A 784 20.89 -18.20 32.65
N SER A 785 19.95 -17.37 33.11
CA SER A 785 19.89 -16.90 34.51
C SER A 785 19.74 -18.04 35.51
N ARG A 786 20.25 -17.90 36.74
CA ARG A 786 20.24 -18.97 37.76
C ARG A 786 18.84 -19.44 38.17
N ASN A 787 17.88 -18.52 38.18
CA ASN A 787 16.48 -18.81 38.49
C ASN A 787 15.65 -19.27 37.26
N ASN A 788 16.28 -19.41 36.09
CA ASN A 788 15.62 -19.68 34.80
C ASN A 788 14.56 -18.65 34.39
N LEU A 789 14.64 -17.42 34.90
CA LEU A 789 13.74 -16.33 34.52
C LEU A 789 14.49 -15.24 33.77
N CYS A 790 13.96 -14.87 32.61
CA CYS A 790 14.40 -13.73 31.82
C CYS A 790 13.28 -12.70 31.75
N PHE A 791 13.59 -11.50 31.30
CA PHE A 791 12.62 -10.42 31.19
C PHE A 791 11.82 -10.51 29.90
N ILE A 792 10.53 -10.19 29.97
CA ILE A 792 9.64 -10.05 28.81
C ILE A 792 9.36 -8.57 28.56
N ALA A 793 9.25 -8.19 27.30
CA ALA A 793 8.80 -6.89 26.82
C ALA A 793 7.94 -7.10 25.56
N GLY A 794 7.65 -6.01 24.83
CA GLY A 794 6.96 -6.09 23.54
C GLY A 794 7.71 -6.92 22.50
N ASP A 795 9.05 -6.83 22.50
CA ASP A 795 9.93 -7.68 21.69
C ASP A 795 10.55 -8.82 22.53
N GLU A 796 10.57 -10.04 21.98
CA GLU A 796 11.07 -11.23 22.68
C GLU A 796 12.58 -11.22 22.93
N ARG A 797 13.35 -10.39 22.20
CA ARG A 797 14.80 -10.30 22.32
C ARG A 797 15.24 -9.31 23.40
N ALA A 798 14.32 -8.75 24.18
CA ALA A 798 14.64 -7.75 25.22
C ALA A 798 15.67 -8.22 26.27
N SER A 799 15.82 -9.54 26.45
CA SER A 799 16.82 -10.17 27.33
C SER A 799 18.07 -10.65 26.60
N GLU A 800 18.31 -10.26 25.35
CA GLU A 800 19.49 -10.72 24.60
C GLU A 800 20.77 -10.31 25.33
N GLN A 801 20.91 -9.07 25.77
CA GLN A 801 22.06 -8.60 26.55
C GLN A 801 21.68 -7.48 27.54
N PRO A 802 22.44 -7.27 28.64
CA PRO A 802 22.06 -6.39 29.76
C PRO A 802 21.80 -4.91 29.40
N GLY A 803 22.52 -4.35 28.43
CA GLY A 803 22.31 -3.00 27.91
C GLY A 803 20.97 -2.83 27.20
N LEU A 804 20.54 -3.84 26.43
CA LEU A 804 19.22 -3.86 25.79
C LEU A 804 18.13 -3.94 26.85
N THR A 805 18.27 -4.84 27.82
CA THR A 805 17.35 -4.94 28.97
C THR A 805 17.24 -3.61 29.72
N ALA A 806 18.35 -2.88 29.88
CA ALA A 806 18.36 -1.60 30.56
C ALA A 806 17.53 -0.54 29.80
N ILE A 807 17.69 -0.40 28.47
CA ILE A 807 16.90 0.57 27.70
C ILE A 807 15.41 0.16 27.63
N HIS A 808 15.07 -1.12 27.47
CA HIS A 808 13.66 -1.55 27.58
C HIS A 808 13.06 -1.21 28.95
N THR A 809 13.83 -1.38 30.03
CA THR A 809 13.40 -1.02 31.39
C THR A 809 13.14 0.47 31.52
N ILE A 810 13.99 1.33 30.93
CA ILE A 810 13.80 2.78 30.91
C ILE A 810 12.49 3.16 30.21
N PHE A 811 12.20 2.58 29.05
CA PHE A 811 10.97 2.91 28.30
C PHE A 811 9.69 2.33 28.94
N MET A 812 9.78 1.17 29.59
CA MET A 812 8.66 0.65 30.41
C MET A 812 8.37 1.60 31.59
N ARG A 813 9.41 2.08 32.28
CA ARG A 813 9.27 3.06 33.36
C ARG A 813 8.69 4.37 32.83
N GLU A 814 9.09 4.81 31.62
CA GLU A 814 8.56 6.04 31.01
C GLU A 814 7.07 5.94 30.73
N HIS A 815 6.60 4.83 30.14
CA HIS A 815 5.17 4.58 29.99
C HIS A 815 4.44 4.72 31.34
N ASN A 816 4.93 4.04 32.37
CA ASN A 816 4.33 4.06 33.69
C ASN A 816 4.36 5.46 34.32
N ARG A 817 5.41 6.26 34.08
CA ARG A 817 5.51 7.66 34.52
C ARG A 817 4.45 8.53 33.84
N ILE A 818 4.26 8.37 32.53
CA ILE A 818 3.24 9.08 31.75
C ILE A 818 1.83 8.71 32.24
N VAL A 819 1.58 7.43 32.52
CA VAL A 819 0.30 6.95 33.09
C VAL A 819 -0.03 7.66 34.40
N GLU A 820 0.93 7.74 35.34
CA GLU A 820 0.71 8.43 36.62
C GLU A 820 0.46 9.93 36.44
N GLY A 821 1.21 10.57 35.54
CA GLY A 821 1.00 11.98 35.21
C GLY A 821 -0.39 12.25 34.61
N LEU A 822 -0.80 11.45 33.63
CA LEU A 822 -2.13 11.56 33.01
C LEU A 822 -3.26 11.24 33.99
N ARG A 823 -3.08 10.30 34.92
CA ARG A 823 -4.06 10.02 35.98
C ARG A 823 -4.24 11.22 36.89
N GLY A 824 -3.16 11.94 37.21
CA GLY A 824 -3.25 13.18 37.99
C GLY A 824 -3.95 14.31 37.24
N VAL A 825 -3.81 14.38 35.92
CA VAL A 825 -4.40 15.42 35.06
C VAL A 825 -5.87 15.12 34.70
N ASN A 826 -6.19 13.85 34.42
CA ASN A 826 -7.50 13.35 34.04
C ASN A 826 -7.96 12.23 34.99
N PRO A 827 -8.38 12.53 36.23
CA PRO A 827 -8.79 11.50 37.20
C PRO A 827 -10.02 10.68 36.77
N HIS A 828 -10.77 11.16 35.78
CA HIS A 828 -11.94 10.48 35.21
C HIS A 828 -11.59 9.42 34.17
N TRP A 829 -10.35 9.38 33.68
CA TRP A 829 -9.93 8.38 32.69
C TRP A 829 -9.84 6.99 33.29
N ASN A 830 -10.37 6.00 32.57
CA ASN A 830 -10.25 4.60 32.93
C ASN A 830 -8.87 4.02 32.54
N SER A 831 -8.62 2.77 32.93
CA SER A 831 -7.36 2.07 32.66
C SER A 831 -7.01 1.96 31.16
N ASP A 832 -7.99 1.79 30.28
CA ASP A 832 -7.76 1.68 28.83
C ASP A 832 -7.40 3.03 28.22
N GLN A 833 -8.10 4.10 28.62
CA GLN A 833 -7.78 5.47 28.19
C GLN A 833 -6.37 5.86 28.64
N LEU A 834 -6.03 5.62 29.90
CA LEU A 834 -4.69 5.88 30.44
C LEU A 834 -3.62 5.12 29.65
N PHE A 835 -3.83 3.83 29.39
CA PHE A 835 -2.89 3.01 28.62
C PHE A 835 -2.73 3.51 27.18
N LEU A 836 -3.83 3.72 26.44
CA LEU A 836 -3.81 4.10 25.02
C LEU A 836 -3.22 5.49 24.81
N HIS A 837 -3.57 6.47 25.65
CA HIS A 837 -2.95 7.79 25.59
C HIS A 837 -1.47 7.77 25.97
N SER A 838 -1.08 6.99 26.99
CA SER A 838 0.33 6.86 27.37
C SER A 838 1.15 6.17 26.27
N ARG A 839 0.61 5.12 25.64
CA ARG A 839 1.19 4.48 24.45
C ARG A 839 1.37 5.49 23.33
N ARG A 840 0.32 6.24 23.00
CA ARG A 840 0.35 7.24 21.92
C ARG A 840 1.38 8.34 22.16
N ILE A 841 1.51 8.84 23.40
CA ILE A 841 2.53 9.84 23.76
C ILE A 841 3.93 9.23 23.63
N LEU A 842 4.19 8.07 24.24
CA LEU A 842 5.51 7.43 24.18
C LEU A 842 5.92 7.08 22.74
N THR A 843 4.99 6.64 21.90
CA THR A 843 5.23 6.44 20.46
C THR A 843 5.63 7.76 19.79
N ALA A 844 5.00 8.89 20.12
CA ALA A 844 5.36 10.19 19.57
C ALA A 844 6.73 10.67 20.06
N GLU A 845 7.05 10.46 21.34
CA GLU A 845 8.39 10.71 21.90
C GLU A 845 9.46 9.89 21.18
N TRP A 846 9.16 8.61 20.95
CA TRP A 846 10.02 7.68 20.23
C TRP A 846 10.28 8.15 18.79
N GLN A 847 9.22 8.41 18.01
CA GLN A 847 9.34 8.95 16.66
C GLN A 847 10.13 10.26 16.62
N HIS A 848 9.89 11.16 17.60
CA HIS A 848 10.62 12.41 17.70
C HIS A 848 12.11 12.18 17.96
N MET A 849 12.50 11.35 18.93
CA MET A 849 13.91 11.04 19.21
C MET A 849 14.62 10.39 18.02
N VAL A 850 13.96 9.47 17.32
CA VAL A 850 14.53 8.81 16.13
C VAL A 850 14.89 9.85 15.07
N PHE A 851 13.98 10.77 14.72
CA PHE A 851 14.19 11.74 13.64
C PHE A 851 14.99 12.98 14.06
N ASN A 852 14.86 13.41 15.31
CA ASN A 852 15.53 14.62 15.83
C ASN A 852 16.96 14.33 16.29
N GLU A 853 17.16 13.19 16.96
CA GLU A 853 18.45 12.84 17.56
C GLU A 853 19.19 11.81 16.70
N PHE A 854 18.61 10.63 16.45
CA PHE A 854 19.36 9.50 15.87
C PHE A 854 19.71 9.67 14.39
N LEU A 855 18.72 9.89 13.51
CA LEU A 855 18.93 9.94 12.05
C LEU A 855 19.98 10.98 11.60
N PRO A 856 20.05 12.20 12.17
CA PRO A 856 21.10 13.16 11.80
C PRO A 856 22.52 12.70 12.11
N ARG A 857 22.73 11.83 13.12
CA ARG A 857 24.06 11.24 13.40
C ARG A 857 24.38 10.14 12.41
N VAL A 858 23.41 9.30 12.08
CA VAL A 858 23.63 8.17 11.17
C VAL A 858 23.82 8.65 9.74
N LEU A 859 22.89 9.48 9.23
CA LEU A 859 22.82 9.84 7.81
C LEU A 859 23.59 11.13 7.45
N SER A 860 23.93 11.97 8.42
CA SER A 860 24.26 13.41 8.26
C SER A 860 23.05 14.31 7.99
N TRP A 861 23.19 15.61 8.31
CA TRP A 861 22.18 16.62 8.01
C TRP A 861 21.90 16.78 6.51
N ASN A 862 22.90 16.56 5.66
CA ASN A 862 22.72 16.68 4.20
C ASN A 862 21.76 15.61 3.68
N ALA A 863 21.98 14.35 4.06
CA ALA A 863 21.08 13.26 3.68
C ALA A 863 19.70 13.41 4.35
N VAL A 864 19.63 13.85 5.61
CA VAL A 864 18.35 14.16 6.28
C VAL A 864 17.52 15.17 5.50
N ASN A 865 18.16 16.21 4.94
CA ASN A 865 17.48 17.17 4.09
C ASN A 865 17.09 16.56 2.74
N LEU A 866 18.02 15.83 2.10
CA LEU A 866 17.83 15.18 0.80
C LEU A 866 16.61 14.25 0.78
N TYR A 867 16.44 13.45 1.83
CA TYR A 867 15.35 12.49 1.94
C TYR A 867 14.09 13.06 2.62
N GLY A 868 14.05 14.36 2.93
CA GLY A 868 12.89 15.00 3.54
C GLY A 868 12.59 14.53 4.98
N LEU A 869 13.63 14.17 5.73
CA LEU A 869 13.53 13.63 7.09
C LEU A 869 13.59 14.70 8.17
N LYS A 870 13.86 15.96 7.82
CA LYS A 870 13.90 17.07 8.77
C LYS A 870 12.51 17.31 9.39
N LEU A 871 12.47 17.39 10.72
CA LEU A 871 11.26 17.68 11.49
C LEU A 871 10.85 19.16 11.38
N LEU A 872 9.57 19.43 11.62
CA LEU A 872 9.06 20.79 11.63
C LEU A 872 9.28 21.42 13.02
N PRO A 873 9.73 22.69 13.10
CA PRO A 873 9.86 23.37 14.38
C PRO A 873 8.51 23.77 15.00
N GLN A 874 7.47 23.97 14.17
CA GLN A 874 6.10 24.26 14.59
C GLN A 874 5.08 23.79 13.55
N GLY A 875 3.80 23.72 13.93
CA GLY A 875 2.69 23.32 13.07
C GLY A 875 2.68 21.82 12.72
N TYR A 876 1.98 21.50 11.64
CA TYR A 876 1.69 20.12 11.22
C TYR A 876 2.38 19.72 9.92
N TYR A 877 2.78 18.44 9.86
CA TYR A 877 3.23 17.75 8.65
C TYR A 877 2.02 17.36 7.78
N LYS A 878 2.07 17.70 6.49
CA LYS A 878 0.92 17.58 5.56
C LYS A 878 1.13 16.60 4.41
N ASP A 879 2.28 15.94 4.36
CA ASP A 879 2.65 15.11 3.21
C ASP A 879 2.34 13.61 3.41
N TYR A 880 1.52 13.25 4.41
CA TYR A 880 1.00 11.89 4.55
C TYR A 880 0.35 11.44 3.24
N ASN A 881 0.76 10.28 2.71
CA ASN A 881 0.28 9.76 1.44
C ASN A 881 -0.35 8.36 1.62
N PRO A 882 -1.68 8.23 1.50
CA PRO A 882 -2.37 6.93 1.62
C PRO A 882 -2.11 5.98 0.44
N SER A 883 -1.42 6.42 -0.61
CA SER A 883 -1.01 5.57 -1.73
C SER A 883 0.43 5.04 -1.62
N CYS A 884 1.18 5.36 -0.55
CA CYS A 884 2.52 4.82 -0.34
C CYS A 884 2.54 3.71 0.71
N SER A 885 3.47 2.77 0.55
CA SER A 885 3.63 1.61 1.44
C SER A 885 4.65 1.90 2.55
N PRO A 886 4.32 1.65 3.82
CA PRO A 886 5.24 1.75 4.95
C PRO A 886 6.07 0.47 5.19
N ILE A 887 5.88 -0.56 4.37
CA ILE A 887 6.50 -1.88 4.57
C ILE A 887 8.03 -1.76 4.58
N ILE A 888 8.67 -2.50 5.49
CA ILE A 888 10.13 -2.54 5.61
C ILE A 888 10.73 -3.26 4.39
N PHE A 889 11.82 -2.72 3.86
CA PHE A 889 12.60 -3.36 2.81
C PHE A 889 13.41 -4.54 3.35
N ASN A 890 13.45 -5.63 2.60
CA ASN A 890 14.21 -6.83 2.98
C ASN A 890 15.71 -6.50 3.09
N GLU A 891 16.20 -5.63 2.21
CA GLU A 891 17.56 -5.08 2.21
C GLU A 891 17.88 -4.29 3.48
N PHE A 892 16.89 -3.57 4.01
CA PHE A 892 17.03 -2.84 5.26
C PHE A 892 17.22 -3.81 6.44
N ALA A 893 16.37 -4.84 6.54
CA ALA A 893 16.39 -5.82 7.64
C ALA A 893 17.57 -6.82 7.56
N ALA A 894 17.89 -7.31 6.36
CA ALA A 894 18.89 -8.36 6.16
C ALA A 894 20.32 -7.82 6.06
N ALA A 895 20.50 -6.53 5.74
CA ALA A 895 21.82 -5.94 5.54
C ALA A 895 21.95 -4.51 6.09
N ALA A 896 21.20 -3.54 5.56
CA ALA A 896 21.56 -2.14 5.71
C ALA A 896 21.41 -1.59 7.14
N PHE A 897 20.46 -2.08 7.93
CA PHE A 897 20.26 -1.62 9.31
C PHE A 897 21.03 -2.46 10.35
N ARG A 898 21.85 -3.42 9.90
CA ARG A 898 22.77 -4.19 10.75
C ARG A 898 24.05 -3.42 11.12
N ILE A 899 24.06 -2.10 10.89
CA ILE A 899 25.16 -1.19 11.24
C ILE A 899 25.56 -1.27 12.71
N GLY A 900 24.61 -1.57 13.59
CA GLY A 900 24.85 -1.69 15.03
C GLY A 900 25.93 -2.71 15.39
N HIS A 901 26.13 -3.73 14.57
CA HIS A 901 27.11 -4.78 14.85
C HIS A 901 28.57 -4.31 14.79
N SER A 902 28.88 -3.29 13.98
CA SER A 902 30.22 -2.66 13.96
C SER A 902 30.43 -1.70 15.13
N LEU A 903 29.35 -1.17 15.72
CA LEU A 903 29.42 -0.23 16.84
C LEU A 903 29.65 -0.89 18.21
N LEU A 904 29.64 -2.24 18.25
CA LEU A 904 29.68 -3.04 19.47
C LEU A 904 31.05 -2.99 20.16
N ARG A 905 31.04 -2.67 21.45
CA ARG A 905 32.18 -2.81 22.35
C ARG A 905 32.27 -4.24 22.90
N PRO A 906 33.47 -4.76 23.21
CA PRO A 906 33.61 -6.08 23.82
C PRO A 906 33.06 -6.16 25.25
N HIS A 907 32.85 -5.01 25.91
CA HIS A 907 32.28 -4.92 27.24
C HIS A 907 31.24 -3.81 27.31
N ILE A 908 30.23 -4.01 28.15
CA ILE A 908 29.24 -3.01 28.56
C ILE A 908 29.82 -2.29 29.78
N PRO A 909 30.20 -1.02 29.66
CA PRO A 909 30.78 -0.25 30.75
C PRO A 909 29.72 0.14 31.79
N ARG A 910 30.17 0.32 33.03
CA ARG A 910 29.34 0.72 34.17
C ARG A 910 29.92 1.98 34.80
N LEU A 911 29.07 2.96 35.09
CA LEU A 911 29.48 4.19 35.77
C LEU A 911 28.61 4.47 37.00
N SER A 912 29.27 4.88 38.08
CA SER A 912 28.60 5.34 39.30
C SER A 912 27.85 6.65 39.09
N VAL A 913 27.08 7.08 40.09
CA VAL A 913 26.39 8.39 40.10
C VAL A 913 27.37 9.55 39.87
N ASN A 914 28.61 9.43 40.36
CA ASN A 914 29.68 10.41 40.17
C ASN A 914 30.47 10.21 38.86
N HIS A 915 29.94 9.42 37.93
CA HIS A 915 30.51 9.15 36.62
C HIS A 915 31.90 8.49 36.67
N GLN A 916 32.24 7.84 37.78
CA GLN A 916 33.45 7.04 37.91
C GLN A 916 33.19 5.60 37.43
N PRO A 917 34.14 4.97 36.71
CA PRO A 917 34.06 3.55 36.34
C PRO A 917 33.77 2.66 37.54
N VAL A 918 32.89 1.67 37.34
CA VAL A 918 32.57 0.65 38.34
C VAL A 918 33.03 -0.71 37.84
N ASP A 919 33.95 -1.32 38.57
CA ASP A 919 34.50 -2.63 38.24
C ASP A 919 33.69 -3.80 38.83
N PRO A 920 33.70 -4.98 38.17
CA PRO A 920 34.19 -5.19 36.81
C PRO A 920 33.18 -4.68 35.76
N PRO A 921 33.62 -4.29 34.55
CA PRO A 921 32.72 -4.09 33.42
C PRO A 921 32.07 -5.43 33.03
N LEU A 922 30.90 -5.39 32.38
CA LEU A 922 30.22 -6.62 31.95
C LEU A 922 30.75 -7.04 30.59
N LEU A 923 31.41 -8.19 30.51
CA LEU A 923 31.85 -8.75 29.24
C LEU A 923 30.64 -9.17 28.40
N LEU A 924 30.61 -8.82 27.11
CA LEU A 924 29.42 -9.01 26.27
C LEU A 924 29.03 -10.50 26.19
N ARG A 925 29.98 -11.41 25.93
CA ARG A 925 29.71 -12.86 25.86
C ARG A 925 29.11 -13.45 27.14
N ASP A 926 29.34 -12.82 28.29
CA ASP A 926 28.81 -13.29 29.59
C ASP A 926 27.37 -12.81 29.86
N GLY A 927 26.96 -11.73 29.20
CA GLY A 927 25.65 -11.11 29.36
C GLY A 927 24.54 -11.80 28.58
N PHE A 928 24.86 -12.58 27.54
CA PHE A 928 23.85 -13.13 26.64
C PHE A 928 22.83 -14.01 27.36
N PHE A 929 21.56 -13.58 27.40
CA PHE A 929 20.44 -14.24 28.09
C PHE A 929 20.70 -14.59 29.56
N ARG A 930 21.62 -13.86 30.23
CA ARG A 930 21.99 -14.05 31.64
C ARG A 930 21.70 -12.78 32.42
N MET A 931 20.51 -12.72 33.01
CA MET A 931 19.96 -11.51 33.64
C MET A 931 20.27 -11.37 35.13
N ASP A 932 21.08 -12.27 35.70
CA ASP A 932 21.44 -12.24 37.13
C ASP A 932 22.04 -10.88 37.55
N ALA A 933 22.82 -10.25 36.67
CA ALA A 933 23.43 -8.95 36.93
C ALA A 933 22.38 -7.83 37.03
N ILE A 934 21.34 -7.84 36.19
CA ILE A 934 20.28 -6.81 36.14
C ILE A 934 19.44 -6.80 37.43
N LEU A 935 19.39 -7.91 38.16
CA LEU A 935 18.67 -8.00 39.43
C LEU A 935 19.36 -7.27 40.60
N GLN A 936 20.59 -6.79 40.41
CA GLN A 936 21.31 -6.02 41.44
C GLN A 936 20.75 -4.59 41.54
N PRO A 937 20.60 -4.00 42.75
CA PRO A 937 20.16 -2.61 42.91
C PRO A 937 21.08 -1.63 42.19
N GLY A 938 20.54 -0.59 41.54
CA GLY A 938 21.32 0.45 40.85
C GLY A 938 22.00 0.05 39.52
N ILE A 939 22.04 -1.24 39.14
CA ILE A 939 22.79 -1.68 37.95
C ILE A 939 22.25 -1.12 36.62
N VAL A 940 20.93 -0.90 36.51
CA VAL A 940 20.31 -0.28 35.33
C VAL A 940 20.82 1.15 35.17
N ASP A 941 20.93 1.89 36.27
CA ASP A 941 21.51 3.23 36.26
C ASP A 941 22.99 3.20 35.88
N GLU A 942 23.76 2.24 36.42
CA GLU A 942 25.19 2.11 36.13
C GLU A 942 25.47 1.81 34.65
N ILE A 943 24.72 0.87 34.08
CA ILE A 943 24.79 0.50 32.66
C ILE A 943 24.37 1.70 31.82
N THR A 944 23.24 2.35 32.14
CA THR A 944 22.74 3.47 31.35
C THR A 944 23.71 4.66 31.36
N ARG A 945 24.31 4.99 32.51
CA ARG A 945 25.38 6.01 32.59
C ARG A 945 26.60 5.59 31.77
N GLY A 946 26.98 4.30 31.81
CA GLY A 946 28.04 3.75 30.98
C GLY A 946 27.77 3.92 29.48
N LEU A 947 26.59 3.54 29.02
CA LEU A 947 26.17 3.64 27.62
C LEU A 947 26.25 5.09 27.11
N VAL A 948 25.75 6.07 27.88
CA VAL A 948 25.73 7.47 27.42
C VAL A 948 27.09 8.17 27.54
N ALA A 949 27.99 7.74 28.42
CA ALA A 949 29.21 8.48 28.71
C ALA A 949 30.52 7.84 28.19
N THR A 950 30.43 6.67 27.56
CA THR A 950 31.58 5.98 26.95
C THR A 950 31.44 5.88 25.45
N PRO A 951 32.55 5.81 24.68
CA PRO A 951 32.48 5.78 23.22
C PRO A 951 32.05 4.40 22.70
N MET A 952 31.26 4.42 21.63
CA MET A 952 31.05 3.26 20.76
C MET A 952 32.32 2.92 19.97
N GLU A 953 32.37 1.73 19.36
CA GLU A 953 33.31 1.49 18.24
C GLU A 953 32.88 2.31 17.01
N THR A 954 33.83 2.63 16.15
CA THR A 954 33.56 3.37 14.90
C THR A 954 32.78 2.50 13.93
N LEU A 955 31.83 3.08 13.19
CA LEU A 955 31.18 2.39 12.08
C LEU A 955 32.19 2.25 10.94
N ASP A 956 32.83 1.10 10.86
CA ASP A 956 33.81 0.78 9.85
C ASP A 956 33.82 -0.74 9.57
N GLN A 957 34.91 -1.23 8.99
CA GLN A 957 35.04 -2.65 8.69
C GLN A 957 35.27 -3.49 9.95
N PHE A 958 35.71 -2.93 11.08
CA PHE A 958 36.13 -3.72 12.24
C PHE A 958 34.95 -4.13 13.12
N ILE A 959 35.00 -5.38 13.59
CA ILE A 959 33.91 -5.96 14.40
C ILE A 959 34.52 -6.85 15.49
N THR A 960 34.05 -6.66 16.73
CA THR A 960 34.59 -7.31 17.92
C THR A 960 34.51 -8.85 17.89
N GLY A 961 35.55 -9.50 18.40
CA GLY A 961 35.64 -10.95 18.61
C GLY A 961 34.54 -11.53 19.49
N GLU A 962 33.92 -10.69 20.33
CA GLU A 962 32.80 -11.11 21.18
C GLU A 962 31.58 -11.57 20.37
N VAL A 963 31.40 -11.09 19.14
CA VAL A 963 30.30 -11.50 18.24
C VAL A 963 30.75 -12.24 16.99
N THR A 964 32.02 -12.16 16.59
CA THR A 964 32.55 -12.94 15.46
C THR A 964 33.06 -14.32 15.88
N ASN A 965 33.39 -14.54 17.15
CA ASN A 965 33.86 -15.84 17.66
C ASN A 965 33.05 -16.37 18.84
N HIS A 966 32.57 -15.47 19.71
CA HIS A 966 31.98 -15.84 21.00
C HIS A 966 30.47 -15.59 21.10
N LEU A 967 29.76 -15.37 19.98
CA LEU A 967 28.31 -15.15 20.00
C LEU A 967 27.62 -16.36 20.64
N PHE A 968 26.86 -16.10 21.70
CA PHE A 968 26.10 -17.10 22.48
C PHE A 968 26.91 -18.28 23.03
N GLU A 969 28.23 -18.17 23.09
CA GLU A 969 29.17 -19.21 23.54
C GLU A 969 28.75 -19.80 24.91
N ASP A 970 28.89 -21.12 25.03
CA ASP A 970 28.96 -21.79 26.32
C ASP A 970 30.43 -22.05 26.65
N ARG A 971 30.95 -21.33 27.65
CA ARG A 971 32.33 -21.45 28.13
C ARG A 971 32.74 -22.87 28.51
N LYS A 972 31.78 -23.75 28.81
CA LYS A 972 32.06 -25.15 29.17
C LYS A 972 32.29 -26.03 27.95
N ILE A 973 31.90 -25.57 26.76
CA ILE A 973 31.96 -26.32 25.51
C ILE A 973 32.88 -25.58 24.55
N PRO A 974 34.10 -26.11 24.28
CA PRO A 974 35.03 -25.48 23.35
C PRO A 974 34.39 -25.22 21.98
N PHE A 975 34.65 -24.04 21.41
CA PHE A 975 34.19 -23.66 20.07
C PHE A 975 32.66 -23.73 19.89
N SER A 976 31.90 -23.55 20.97
CA SER A 976 30.43 -23.50 20.93
C SER A 976 29.87 -22.16 20.46
N GLY A 977 30.69 -21.11 20.42
CA GLY A 977 30.32 -19.81 19.87
C GLY A 977 30.03 -19.83 18.37
N ILE A 978 29.40 -18.75 17.89
CA ILE A 978 28.99 -18.56 16.49
C ILE A 978 29.55 -17.21 16.01
N ASP A 979 29.64 -17.03 14.69
CA ASP A 979 30.03 -15.79 14.04
C ASP A 979 28.78 -15.03 13.53
N LEU A 980 28.43 -13.93 14.19
CA LEU A 980 27.29 -13.07 13.83
C LEU A 980 27.42 -12.49 12.42
N ILE A 981 28.64 -12.16 11.99
CA ILE A 981 28.89 -11.49 10.71
C ILE A 981 28.82 -12.50 9.56
N ALA A 982 29.37 -13.68 9.78
CA ALA A 982 29.15 -14.80 8.87
C ALA A 982 27.64 -15.15 8.77
N LEU A 983 26.90 -15.11 9.88
CA LEU A 983 25.45 -15.27 9.86
C LEU A 983 24.72 -14.14 9.12
N ASN A 984 25.14 -12.88 9.24
CA ASN A 984 24.56 -11.77 8.48
C ASN A 984 24.70 -11.99 6.97
N ILE A 985 25.89 -12.39 6.53
CA ILE A 985 26.18 -12.69 5.12
C ILE A 985 25.34 -13.89 4.66
N GLN A 986 25.32 -14.97 5.43
CA GLN A 986 24.54 -16.17 5.10
C GLN A 986 23.03 -15.86 5.08
N ARG A 987 22.54 -15.00 5.97
CA ARG A 987 21.14 -14.55 6.03
C ARG A 987 20.78 -13.68 4.82
N ALA A 988 21.66 -12.77 4.40
CA ALA A 988 21.44 -11.98 3.19
C ALA A 988 21.36 -12.87 1.94
N ARG A 989 22.21 -13.91 1.85
CA ARG A 989 22.13 -14.91 0.77
C ARG A 989 20.84 -15.75 0.85
N ASP A 990 20.39 -16.10 2.05
CA ASP A 990 19.12 -16.81 2.31
C ASP A 990 17.90 -15.97 1.88
N HIS A 991 17.98 -14.65 2.06
CA HIS A 991 16.94 -13.71 1.66
C HIS A 991 17.00 -13.31 0.17
N GLY A 992 17.94 -13.89 -0.59
CA GLY A 992 18.14 -13.59 -1.99
C GLY A 992 18.50 -12.12 -2.23
N ILE A 993 19.27 -11.49 -1.34
CA ILE A 993 19.68 -10.09 -1.50
C ILE A 993 20.72 -9.99 -2.63
N PRO A 994 20.49 -9.16 -3.66
CA PRO A 994 21.46 -8.87 -4.71
C PRO A 994 22.83 -8.37 -4.21
N SER A 995 23.82 -8.38 -5.11
CA SER A 995 25.16 -7.90 -4.78
C SER A 995 25.20 -6.40 -4.49
N TYR A 996 26.20 -6.00 -3.71
CA TYR A 996 26.50 -4.60 -3.38
C TYR A 996 26.55 -3.69 -4.62
N ASN A 997 27.09 -4.17 -5.74
CA ASN A 997 27.22 -3.40 -6.97
C ASN A 997 25.86 -3.03 -7.60
N ASN A 998 24.82 -3.84 -7.39
CA ASN A 998 23.45 -3.53 -7.84
C ASN A 998 22.87 -2.37 -7.02
N TYR A 999 23.12 -2.33 -5.71
CA TYR A 999 22.68 -1.23 -4.85
C TYR A 999 23.44 0.07 -5.08
N ARG A 1000 24.72 -0.01 -5.46
CA ARG A 1000 25.45 1.18 -5.93
C ARG A 1000 24.71 1.83 -7.09
N ALA A 1001 24.36 1.03 -8.12
CA ALA A 1001 23.64 1.53 -9.28
C ALA A 1001 22.25 2.11 -8.91
N LEU A 1002 21.47 1.39 -8.08
CA LEU A 1002 20.21 1.88 -7.53
C LEU A 1002 20.36 3.24 -6.84
N CYS A 1003 21.43 3.40 -6.06
CA CYS A 1003 21.72 4.61 -5.29
C CYS A 1003 22.49 5.67 -6.09
N ASN A 1004 22.42 5.66 -7.43
CA ASN A 1004 23.10 6.60 -8.33
C ASN A 1004 24.63 6.67 -8.18
N LEU A 1005 25.25 5.63 -7.63
CA LEU A 1005 26.70 5.49 -7.64
C LEU A 1005 27.12 4.78 -8.93
N LYS A 1006 28.32 5.10 -9.41
CA LYS A 1006 28.88 4.43 -10.58
C LYS A 1006 29.03 2.93 -10.28
N ARG A 1007 28.37 2.09 -11.07
CA ARG A 1007 28.58 0.64 -11.03
C ARG A 1007 30.07 0.33 -11.25
N ALA A 1008 30.67 -0.46 -10.38
CA ALA A 1008 32.05 -0.90 -10.57
C ALA A 1008 32.11 -1.94 -11.69
N THR A 1009 33.02 -1.74 -12.64
CA THR A 1009 33.39 -2.76 -13.64
C THR A 1009 34.76 -3.36 -13.31
N THR A 1010 35.57 -2.61 -12.57
CA THR A 1010 36.91 -2.98 -12.12
C THR A 1010 37.05 -2.73 -10.62
N TRP A 1011 37.99 -3.41 -9.97
CA TRP A 1011 38.31 -3.17 -8.56
C TRP A 1011 38.70 -1.71 -8.27
N SER A 1012 39.33 -1.02 -9.23
CA SER A 1012 39.69 0.40 -9.10
C SER A 1012 38.49 1.35 -9.06
N ASP A 1013 37.35 0.98 -9.65
CA ASP A 1013 36.12 1.79 -9.62
C ASP A 1013 35.52 1.93 -8.21
N LEU A 1014 35.98 1.14 -7.24
CA LEU A 1014 35.57 1.19 -5.83
C LEU A 1014 36.37 2.22 -5.01
N SER A 1015 37.50 2.71 -5.53
CA SER A 1015 38.47 3.55 -4.78
C SER A 1015 37.92 4.90 -4.32
N ARG A 1016 36.83 5.34 -4.96
CA ARG A 1016 36.13 6.58 -4.60
C ARG A 1016 35.40 6.43 -3.26
N GLU A 1017 34.67 5.34 -3.06
CA GLU A 1017 33.90 5.10 -1.86
C GLU A 1017 34.64 4.24 -0.83
N MET A 1018 35.64 3.43 -1.21
CA MET A 1018 36.32 2.49 -0.31
C MET A 1018 37.84 2.73 -0.23
N PRO A 1019 38.48 2.47 0.93
CA PRO A 1019 39.94 2.47 1.01
C PRO A 1019 40.59 1.36 0.17
N ASN A 1020 41.70 1.67 -0.50
CA ASN A 1020 42.44 0.73 -1.36
C ASN A 1020 42.86 -0.56 -0.66
N GLU A 1021 43.16 -0.50 0.64
CA GLU A 1021 43.49 -1.69 1.42
C GLU A 1021 42.32 -2.68 1.46
N VAL A 1022 41.09 -2.20 1.66
CA VAL A 1022 39.89 -3.03 1.70
C VAL A 1022 39.58 -3.60 0.32
N ILE A 1023 39.72 -2.80 -0.73
CA ILE A 1023 39.56 -3.24 -2.12
C ILE A 1023 40.52 -4.40 -2.42
N ASN A 1024 41.77 -4.31 -1.98
CA ASN A 1024 42.74 -5.39 -2.14
C ASN A 1024 42.36 -6.66 -1.36
N ARG A 1025 41.69 -6.54 -0.21
CA ARG A 1025 41.17 -7.69 0.54
C ARG A 1025 39.97 -8.32 -0.16
N PHE A 1026 39.02 -7.55 -0.69
CA PHE A 1026 37.93 -8.07 -1.50
C PHE A 1026 38.44 -8.78 -2.75
N LYS A 1027 39.39 -8.18 -3.48
CA LYS A 1027 40.01 -8.77 -4.67
C LYS A 1027 40.70 -10.11 -4.40
N LYS A 1028 41.12 -10.38 -3.16
CA LYS A 1028 41.72 -11.66 -2.78
C LYS A 1028 40.69 -12.78 -2.59
N ILE A 1029 39.46 -12.45 -2.21
CA ILE A 1029 38.45 -13.45 -1.82
C ILE A 1029 37.31 -13.56 -2.82
N TYR A 1030 36.84 -12.46 -3.42
CA TYR A 1030 35.80 -12.48 -4.45
C TYR A 1030 36.41 -12.52 -5.85
N ALA A 1031 35.77 -13.25 -6.75
CA ALA A 1031 36.23 -13.35 -8.13
C ALA A 1031 35.91 -12.08 -8.94
N SER A 1032 34.74 -11.48 -8.72
CA SER A 1032 34.29 -10.24 -9.36
C SER A 1032 33.80 -9.20 -8.34
N VAL A 1033 33.79 -7.93 -8.76
CA VAL A 1033 33.12 -6.84 -8.02
C VAL A 1033 31.60 -7.04 -7.95
N ASP A 1034 31.02 -7.79 -8.90
CA ASP A 1034 29.60 -8.15 -8.93
C ASP A 1034 29.22 -9.26 -7.93
N ASP A 1035 30.21 -9.87 -7.27
CA ASP A 1035 29.99 -10.93 -6.29
C ASP A 1035 29.90 -10.42 -4.85
N ILE A 1036 30.28 -9.17 -4.59
CA ILE A 1036 30.38 -8.63 -3.22
C ILE A 1036 28.98 -8.61 -2.58
N ASP A 1037 28.80 -9.31 -1.46
CA ASP A 1037 27.54 -9.28 -0.70
C ASP A 1037 27.26 -7.87 -0.15
N LEU A 1038 25.99 -7.46 -0.07
CA LEU A 1038 25.59 -6.09 0.29
C LEU A 1038 26.18 -5.61 1.64
N PHE A 1039 26.02 -6.41 2.71
CA PHE A 1039 26.51 -6.04 4.05
C PHE A 1039 28.01 -5.73 4.08
N PRO A 1040 28.93 -6.67 3.74
CA PRO A 1040 30.35 -6.40 3.81
C PRO A 1040 30.78 -5.30 2.85
N GLY A 1041 30.19 -5.21 1.65
CA GLY A 1041 30.48 -4.13 0.70
C GLY A 1041 30.14 -2.76 1.28
N ALA A 1042 28.88 -2.55 1.65
CA ALA A 1042 28.38 -1.25 2.08
C ALA A 1042 28.95 -0.78 3.44
N MET A 1043 29.28 -1.70 4.35
CA MET A 1043 29.93 -1.39 5.64
C MET A 1043 31.36 -0.85 5.50
N THR A 1044 32.00 -1.09 4.36
CA THR A 1044 33.39 -0.66 4.12
C THR A 1044 33.52 0.66 3.35
N GLU A 1045 32.39 1.27 2.99
CA GLU A 1045 32.36 2.59 2.40
C GLU A 1045 32.80 3.65 3.40
N ARG A 1046 33.44 4.71 2.90
CA ARG A 1046 33.76 5.91 3.66
C ARG A 1046 32.46 6.58 4.10
N PRO A 1047 32.32 6.96 5.38
CA PRO A 1047 31.15 7.66 5.86
C PRO A 1047 30.92 8.98 5.13
N LEU A 1048 29.65 9.36 4.95
CA LEU A 1048 29.29 10.70 4.51
C LEU A 1048 29.79 11.76 5.50
N GLN A 1049 30.12 12.96 5.02
CA GLN A 1049 30.58 14.03 5.88
C GLN A 1049 29.54 14.37 6.97
N GLY A 1050 29.92 14.16 8.23
CA GLY A 1050 29.04 14.39 9.38
C GLY A 1050 27.98 13.29 9.62
N GLY A 1051 28.05 12.18 8.90
CA GLY A 1051 27.27 10.97 9.14
C GLY A 1051 28.17 9.79 9.56
N LEU A 1052 27.55 8.66 9.86
CA LEU A 1052 28.24 7.41 10.23
C LEU A 1052 28.33 6.41 9.09
N VAL A 1053 27.39 6.46 8.15
CA VAL A 1053 27.29 5.47 7.08
C VAL A 1053 27.78 6.02 5.74
N GLY A 1054 28.24 5.14 4.85
CA GLY A 1054 28.55 5.47 3.47
C GLY A 1054 27.31 5.73 2.61
N PRO A 1055 27.50 6.20 1.36
CA PRO A 1055 26.41 6.60 0.47
C PRO A 1055 25.36 5.50 0.20
N THR A 1056 25.76 4.23 0.06
CA THR A 1056 24.82 3.12 -0.24
C THR A 1056 23.90 2.86 0.95
N LEU A 1057 24.45 2.76 2.15
CA LEU A 1057 23.65 2.60 3.38
C LEU A 1057 22.81 3.84 3.66
N ALA A 1058 23.34 5.04 3.43
CA ALA A 1058 22.57 6.29 3.59
C ALA A 1058 21.34 6.34 2.68
N CYS A 1059 21.49 5.83 1.45
CA CYS A 1059 20.41 5.71 0.48
C CYS A 1059 19.31 4.75 0.95
N ILE A 1060 19.66 3.50 1.29
CA ILE A 1060 18.68 2.49 1.72
C ILE A 1060 17.97 2.92 3.00
N ILE A 1061 18.72 3.34 4.01
CA ILE A 1061 18.18 3.81 5.30
C ILE A 1061 17.33 5.08 5.10
N GLY A 1062 17.82 6.04 4.30
CA GLY A 1062 17.11 7.30 4.03
C GLY A 1062 15.75 7.09 3.34
N ILE A 1063 15.68 6.18 2.36
CA ILE A 1063 14.43 5.81 1.69
C ILE A 1063 13.48 5.13 2.68
N GLN A 1064 13.96 4.18 3.49
CA GLN A 1064 13.11 3.49 4.47
C GLN A 1064 12.47 4.49 5.45
N PHE A 1065 13.27 5.34 6.11
CA PHE A 1065 12.75 6.29 7.10
C PHE A 1065 11.84 7.36 6.47
N ARG A 1066 12.05 7.69 5.19
CA ARG A 1066 11.12 8.55 4.45
C ARG A 1066 9.75 7.89 4.33
N GLN A 1067 9.69 6.60 4.00
CA GLN A 1067 8.41 5.87 3.93
C GLN A 1067 7.77 5.73 5.32
N LEU A 1068 8.55 5.43 6.35
CA LEU A 1068 8.05 5.33 7.73
C LEU A 1068 7.41 6.62 8.25
N ARG A 1069 7.86 7.79 7.75
CA ARG A 1069 7.22 9.08 8.03
C ARG A 1069 6.03 9.35 7.11
N LYS A 1070 6.23 9.22 5.80
CA LYS A 1070 5.27 9.66 4.76
C LYS A 1070 4.04 8.76 4.68
N CYS A 1071 4.19 7.47 4.96
CA CYS A 1071 3.15 6.46 4.77
C CYS A 1071 2.45 6.07 6.07
N ASP A 1072 2.76 6.77 7.17
CA ASP A 1072 2.18 6.51 8.49
C ASP A 1072 1.07 7.52 8.82
N ARG A 1073 -0.19 7.04 8.86
CA ARG A 1073 -1.34 7.86 9.25
C ARG A 1073 -1.19 8.41 10.67
N PHE A 1074 -0.52 7.70 11.56
CA PHE A 1074 -0.32 8.10 12.95
C PHE A 1074 1.05 8.74 13.20
N TRP A 1075 1.75 9.20 12.15
CA TRP A 1075 2.95 10.04 12.32
C TRP A 1075 2.63 11.21 13.25
N TYR A 1076 3.46 11.42 14.29
CA TYR A 1076 3.07 12.29 15.38
C TYR A 1076 2.79 13.75 14.96
N GLU A 1077 3.43 14.26 13.90
CA GLU A 1077 3.17 15.63 13.40
C GLU A 1077 2.00 15.73 12.41
N ASN A 1078 1.28 14.64 12.13
CA ASN A 1078 0.25 14.61 11.07
C ASN A 1078 -0.85 15.67 11.30
N ALA A 1079 -1.32 16.29 10.22
CA ALA A 1079 -2.35 17.32 10.22
C ALA A 1079 -3.80 16.78 10.30
N ASN A 1080 -4.01 15.47 10.10
CA ASN A 1080 -5.35 14.87 10.06
C ASN A 1080 -6.10 15.07 11.40
N PRO A 1081 -7.26 15.77 11.41
CA PRO A 1081 -8.03 16.08 12.63
C PRO A 1081 -8.36 14.86 13.50
N GLU A 1082 -8.60 13.69 12.92
CA GLU A 1082 -8.99 12.49 13.66
C GLU A 1082 -7.85 11.87 14.48
N VAL A 1083 -6.59 12.12 14.09
CA VAL A 1083 -5.40 11.46 14.68
C VAL A 1083 -4.34 12.43 15.17
N ARG A 1084 -4.45 13.73 14.88
CA ARG A 1084 -3.44 14.73 15.24
C ARG A 1084 -3.37 14.94 16.75
N PHE A 1085 -2.20 15.33 17.22
CA PHE A 1085 -2.07 16.01 18.50
C PHE A 1085 -2.45 17.49 18.35
N THR A 1086 -2.87 18.15 19.43
CA THR A 1086 -3.04 19.61 19.40
C THR A 1086 -1.67 20.29 19.24
N GLU A 1087 -1.62 21.54 18.77
CA GLU A 1087 -0.34 22.25 18.63
C GLU A 1087 0.39 22.41 19.97
N ALA A 1088 -0.36 22.58 21.08
CA ALA A 1088 0.21 22.62 22.42
C ALA A 1088 0.82 21.27 22.82
N GLN A 1089 0.13 20.16 22.55
CA GLN A 1089 0.66 18.81 22.77
C GLN A 1089 1.92 18.55 21.92
N LEU A 1090 1.92 18.97 20.65
CA LEU A 1090 3.11 18.87 19.79
C LEU A 1090 4.28 19.71 20.31
N ALA A 1091 4.00 20.91 20.83
CA ALA A 1091 5.03 21.75 21.44
C ALA A 1091 5.67 21.08 22.66
N GLU A 1092 4.91 20.30 23.44
CA GLU A 1092 5.46 19.49 24.53
C GLU A 1092 6.27 18.30 24.03
N ILE A 1093 5.78 17.53 23.05
CA ILE A 1093 6.51 16.38 22.47
C ILE A 1093 7.84 16.82 21.85
N ARG A 1094 7.88 17.97 21.19
CA ARG A 1094 9.10 18.53 20.57
C ARG A 1094 10.20 18.94 21.56
N LYS A 1095 9.91 18.98 22.87
CA LYS A 1095 10.92 19.22 23.91
C LYS A 1095 11.67 17.95 24.31
N VAL A 1096 11.14 16.79 23.95
CA VAL A 1096 11.62 15.50 24.46
C VAL A 1096 13.00 15.20 23.90
N THR A 1097 13.88 14.77 24.80
CA THR A 1097 15.20 14.25 24.46
C THR A 1097 15.44 12.92 25.15
N LEU A 1098 16.27 12.06 24.56
CA LEU A 1098 16.66 10.78 25.14
C LEU A 1098 17.31 10.97 26.52
N ALA A 1099 18.11 12.03 26.67
CA ALA A 1099 18.73 12.39 27.95
C ALA A 1099 17.69 12.66 29.05
N LYS A 1100 16.60 13.36 28.71
CA LYS A 1100 15.51 13.64 29.66
C LYS A 1100 14.74 12.37 30.02
N VAL A 1101 14.37 11.55 29.03
CA VAL A 1101 13.70 10.26 29.24
C VAL A 1101 14.54 9.38 30.16
N ILE A 1102 15.85 9.28 29.93
CA ILE A 1102 16.75 8.53 30.82
C ILE A 1102 16.71 9.11 32.24
N CYS A 1103 16.93 10.42 32.41
CA CYS A 1103 16.96 11.09 33.71
C CYS A 1103 15.73 10.84 34.58
N GLU A 1104 14.53 10.90 34.01
CA GLU A 1104 13.27 10.68 34.73
C GLU A 1104 13.12 9.23 35.21
N ASN A 1105 13.80 8.29 34.54
CA ASN A 1105 13.64 6.86 34.74
C ASN A 1105 14.81 6.18 35.47
N LEU A 1106 15.86 6.93 35.82
CA LEU A 1106 16.92 6.49 36.74
C LEU A 1106 16.42 6.39 38.19
N GLU A 1107 16.99 5.46 38.97
CA GLU A 1107 16.73 5.33 40.41
C GLU A 1107 17.28 6.51 41.20
N ILE A 1108 18.50 6.93 40.88
CA ILE A 1108 19.15 8.10 41.49
C ILE A 1108 19.39 9.12 40.36
N PRO A 1109 18.49 10.12 40.21
CA PRO A 1109 18.71 11.21 39.27
C PRO A 1109 19.97 11.98 39.67
N GLY A 1110 20.89 12.14 38.72
CA GLY A 1110 22.12 12.91 38.90
C GLY A 1110 22.20 14.04 37.88
N ASP A 1111 23.36 14.17 37.26
CA ASP A 1111 23.58 14.94 36.05
C ASP A 1111 23.74 14.01 34.84
N ILE A 1112 23.42 14.52 33.65
CA ILE A 1112 23.64 13.86 32.37
C ILE A 1112 23.94 14.93 31.31
N GLN A 1113 24.66 14.59 30.26
CA GLN A 1113 24.85 15.47 29.13
C GLN A 1113 23.54 15.68 28.35
N ARG A 1114 23.39 16.84 27.71
CA ARG A 1114 22.14 17.25 27.04
C ARG A 1114 21.76 16.33 25.87
N ALA A 1115 22.75 15.87 25.11
CA ALA A 1115 22.56 14.90 24.02
C ALA A 1115 23.14 13.55 24.43
N ALA A 1116 22.28 12.57 24.72
CA ALA A 1116 22.69 11.27 25.24
C ALA A 1116 23.49 10.42 24.23
N LEU A 1117 23.28 10.67 22.93
CA LEU A 1117 23.97 10.01 21.82
C LEU A 1117 25.38 10.57 21.55
N ASP A 1118 25.69 11.75 22.08
CA ASP A 1118 26.98 12.40 21.95
C ASP A 1118 27.77 12.21 23.26
N LEU A 1119 29.10 12.11 23.15
CA LEU A 1119 29.97 12.03 24.32
C LEU A 1119 29.89 13.31 25.17
N PRO A 1120 30.08 13.20 26.50
CA PRO A 1120 30.11 14.36 27.37
C PRO A 1120 31.32 15.25 27.05
N SER A 1121 31.09 16.57 27.02
CA SER A 1121 32.12 17.58 26.80
C SER A 1121 31.80 18.83 27.60
N ASN A 1122 32.78 19.38 28.32
CA ASN A 1122 32.57 20.56 29.17
C ASN A 1122 32.03 21.78 28.40
N PHE A 1123 32.22 21.83 27.08
CA PHE A 1123 31.78 22.94 26.24
C PHE A 1123 30.66 22.55 25.26
N LEU A 1124 30.84 21.47 24.49
CA LEU A 1124 29.92 21.12 23.40
C LEU A 1124 28.69 20.33 23.87
N ASN A 1125 28.82 19.54 24.93
CA ASN A 1125 27.75 18.68 25.45
C ASN A 1125 27.92 18.52 26.98
N PRO A 1126 27.78 19.61 27.75
CA PRO A 1126 28.06 19.60 29.18
C PRO A 1126 27.04 18.76 29.92
N ARG A 1127 27.48 18.10 31.00
CA ARG A 1127 26.57 17.49 31.96
C ARG A 1127 25.83 18.57 32.70
N VAL A 1128 24.52 18.42 32.80
CA VAL A 1128 23.62 19.33 33.50
C VAL A 1128 22.77 18.54 34.48
N PRO A 1129 22.37 19.13 35.62
CA PRO A 1129 21.44 18.48 36.54
C PRO A 1129 20.16 18.07 35.82
N CYS A 1130 19.66 16.84 36.06
CA CYS A 1130 18.43 16.33 35.43
C CYS A 1130 17.23 17.30 35.58
N SER A 1131 17.15 18.01 36.70
CA SER A 1131 16.12 19.01 37.01
C SER A 1131 16.15 20.26 36.14
N SER A 1132 17.28 20.56 35.49
CA SER A 1132 17.43 21.74 34.63
C SER A 1132 16.95 21.53 33.19
N MET A 1133 16.68 20.28 32.80
CA MET A 1133 16.19 19.96 31.46
C MET A 1133 14.67 20.08 31.37
N PRO A 1134 14.13 20.60 30.24
CA PRO A 1134 12.68 20.74 30.05
C PRO A 1134 11.94 19.42 30.28
N GLN A 1135 10.79 19.48 30.93
CA GLN A 1135 9.88 18.35 31.12
C GLN A 1135 8.63 18.56 30.27
N VAL A 1136 8.08 17.45 29.77
CA VAL A 1136 6.76 17.43 29.10
C VAL A 1136 5.68 17.84 30.10
N ASP A 1137 4.99 18.93 29.81
CA ASP A 1137 3.83 19.35 30.59
C ASP A 1137 2.58 18.55 30.18
N LEU A 1138 2.28 17.49 30.92
CA LEU A 1138 1.10 16.65 30.66
C LEU A 1138 -0.23 17.39 30.91
N SER A 1139 -0.22 18.60 31.47
CA SER A 1139 -1.45 19.40 31.61
C SER A 1139 -2.08 19.76 30.26
N GLN A 1140 -1.30 19.73 29.16
CA GLN A 1140 -1.79 19.93 27.80
C GLN A 1140 -2.67 18.77 27.28
N TRP A 1141 -2.75 17.65 28.02
CA TRP A 1141 -3.67 16.53 27.76
C TRP A 1141 -4.93 16.58 28.63
N ARG A 1142 -5.13 17.65 29.41
CA ARG A 1142 -6.33 17.81 30.24
C ARG A 1142 -7.58 17.92 29.38
N GLU A 1143 -8.57 17.07 29.66
CA GLU A 1143 -9.90 17.20 29.06
C GLU A 1143 -10.77 18.16 29.89
N ASN A 1144 -11.26 19.22 29.25
CA ASN A 1144 -12.12 20.21 29.88
C ASN A 1144 -13.59 19.78 29.82
N VAL A 1145 -13.94 18.74 30.58
CA VAL A 1145 -15.32 18.21 30.65
C VAL A 1145 -16.33 19.27 31.18
N GLN A 1146 -15.84 20.32 31.85
CA GLN A 1146 -16.67 21.34 32.51
C GLN A 1146 -16.71 22.70 31.80
N GLY A 1147 -16.02 22.90 30.66
CA GLY A 1147 -15.91 24.18 29.95
C GLY A 1147 -14.54 24.86 30.01
N CYS A 1148 -14.36 25.95 29.26
CA CYS A 1148 -13.14 26.72 29.10
C CYS A 1148 -13.23 28.06 29.84
N GLN A 1149 -12.10 28.56 30.33
CA GLN A 1149 -12.01 29.91 30.88
C GLN A 1149 -11.57 30.88 29.76
N ILE A 1150 -12.48 31.78 29.36
CA ILE A 1150 -12.26 32.75 28.28
C ILE A 1150 -12.40 34.15 28.87
N GLY A 1151 -11.27 34.85 29.02
CA GLY A 1151 -11.22 36.09 29.81
C GLY A 1151 -11.59 35.84 31.27
N ASN A 1152 -12.55 36.60 31.80
CA ASN A 1152 -13.08 36.45 33.17
C ASN A 1152 -14.35 35.58 33.25
N ARG A 1153 -14.69 34.82 32.21
CA ARG A 1153 -15.93 34.02 32.15
C ARG A 1153 -15.64 32.54 31.94
N HIS A 1154 -16.41 31.71 32.61
CA HIS A 1154 -16.43 30.26 32.38
C HIS A 1154 -17.46 29.96 31.28
N VAL A 1155 -17.02 29.28 30.22
CA VAL A 1155 -17.77 29.07 28.97
C VAL A 1155 -17.89 27.58 28.72
N ARG A 1156 -19.10 27.06 28.47
CA ARG A 1156 -19.26 25.61 28.27
C ARG A 1156 -18.71 25.19 26.92
N VAL A 1157 -18.33 23.91 26.79
CA VAL A 1157 -17.91 23.34 25.50
C VAL A 1157 -19.05 23.48 24.49
N GLY A 1158 -18.76 24.07 23.32
CA GLY A 1158 -19.71 24.44 22.27
C GLY A 1158 -20.18 25.90 22.31
N GLU A 1159 -19.91 26.63 23.38
CA GLU A 1159 -20.29 28.05 23.52
C GLU A 1159 -19.13 28.98 23.18
N SER A 1160 -19.46 30.20 22.72
CA SER A 1160 -18.49 31.25 22.39
C SER A 1160 -18.52 32.40 23.38
N ALA A 1161 -17.37 33.00 23.66
CA ALA A 1161 -17.26 34.25 24.39
C ALA A 1161 -16.20 35.18 23.79
N PHE A 1162 -16.38 36.47 23.99
CA PHE A 1162 -15.44 37.51 23.54
C PHE A 1162 -14.53 37.88 24.72
N PRO A 1163 -13.26 37.45 24.77
CA PRO A 1163 -12.32 37.92 25.79
C PRO A 1163 -11.97 39.40 25.62
N SER A 1164 -12.12 39.93 24.40
CA SER A 1164 -11.87 41.31 24.05
C SER A 1164 -12.81 41.76 22.92
N PRO A 1165 -12.98 43.07 22.67
CA PRO A 1165 -13.97 43.55 21.70
C PRO A 1165 -13.73 43.08 20.24
N CYS A 1166 -12.49 42.74 19.86
CA CYS A 1166 -12.15 42.25 18.51
C CYS A 1166 -11.59 40.82 18.48
N THR A 1167 -11.79 40.04 19.54
CA THR A 1167 -11.41 38.63 19.57
C THR A 1167 -12.62 37.82 20.02
N SER A 1168 -12.99 36.78 19.26
CA SER A 1168 -14.01 35.81 19.65
C SER A 1168 -13.35 34.47 19.89
N CYS A 1169 -13.71 33.79 20.98
CA CYS A 1169 -13.24 32.46 21.27
C CYS A 1169 -14.40 31.49 21.42
N VAL A 1170 -14.30 30.31 20.82
CA VAL A 1170 -15.23 29.19 21.03
C VAL A 1170 -14.57 28.20 21.97
N CYS A 1171 -15.26 27.80 23.03
CA CYS A 1171 -14.79 26.72 23.88
C CYS A 1171 -15.02 25.37 23.17
N SER A 1172 -13.94 24.69 22.82
CA SER A 1172 -13.98 23.32 22.29
C SER A 1172 -13.58 22.31 23.36
N ALA A 1173 -13.74 21.02 23.08
CA ALA A 1173 -13.22 19.96 23.96
C ALA A 1173 -11.68 20.04 24.14
N GLU A 1174 -10.98 20.65 23.17
CA GLU A 1174 -9.54 20.88 23.17
C GLU A 1174 -9.13 22.19 23.90
N GLY A 1175 -10.09 22.98 24.40
CA GLY A 1175 -9.86 24.30 24.99
C GLY A 1175 -10.42 25.48 24.15
N PRO A 1176 -10.15 26.73 24.54
CA PRO A 1176 -10.68 27.91 23.87
C PRO A 1176 -9.95 28.19 22.54
N GLN A 1177 -10.66 28.11 21.43
CA GLN A 1177 -10.17 28.46 20.09
C GLN A 1177 -10.56 29.89 19.76
N CYS A 1178 -9.57 30.78 19.71
CA CYS A 1178 -9.76 32.22 19.51
C CYS A 1178 -9.44 32.65 18.08
N ALA A 1179 -10.27 33.54 17.53
CA ALA A 1179 -10.06 34.17 16.24
C ALA A 1179 -10.24 35.69 16.34
N SER A 1180 -9.36 36.42 15.66
CA SER A 1180 -9.47 37.87 15.49
C SER A 1180 -10.63 38.21 14.58
N LEU A 1181 -11.47 39.16 14.99
CA LEU A 1181 -12.62 39.62 14.24
C LEU A 1181 -12.22 40.75 13.29
N ARG A 1182 -12.76 40.68 12.07
CA ARG A 1182 -12.67 41.79 11.12
C ARG A 1182 -13.80 42.79 11.40
N ILE A 1183 -13.45 44.02 11.73
CA ILE A 1183 -14.42 45.07 12.06
C ILE A 1183 -14.80 45.83 10.79
N THR A 1184 -16.08 45.79 10.44
CA THR A 1184 -16.64 46.48 9.27
C THR A 1184 -17.24 47.84 9.62
N ASP A 1185 -17.60 48.06 10.90
CA ASP A 1185 -18.15 49.33 11.40
C ASP A 1185 -17.61 49.64 12.82
N CYS A 1186 -16.64 50.56 12.90
CA CYS A 1186 -16.08 51.02 14.18
C CYS A 1186 -17.10 51.81 15.02
N GLY A 1187 -18.10 52.44 14.41
CA GLY A 1187 -19.15 53.18 15.11
C GLY A 1187 -20.11 52.26 15.87
N GLN A 1188 -20.39 51.06 15.32
CA GLN A 1188 -21.15 50.02 16.01
C GLN A 1188 -20.37 49.43 17.19
N LEU A 1189 -19.06 49.21 17.02
CA LEU A 1189 -18.18 48.66 18.06
C LEU A 1189 -18.15 49.55 19.32
N ILE A 1190 -18.08 50.88 19.15
CA ILE A 1190 -18.11 51.88 20.24
C ILE A 1190 -19.43 51.86 21.04
N ARG A 1191 -20.54 51.49 20.39
CA ARG A 1191 -21.85 51.37 21.08
C ARG A 1191 -21.94 50.10 21.92
N GLN A 1192 -21.16 49.08 21.59
CA GLN A 1192 -21.21 47.76 22.23
C GLN A 1192 -20.13 47.59 23.31
N TRP A 1193 -19.00 48.29 23.20
CA TRP A 1193 -17.87 48.17 24.12
C TRP A 1193 -17.33 49.54 24.56
N PRO A 1194 -16.85 49.68 25.81
CA PRO A 1194 -16.23 50.92 26.29
C PRO A 1194 -15.03 51.31 25.42
N LYS A 1195 -14.88 52.61 25.15
CA LYS A 1195 -13.80 53.16 24.32
C LYS A 1195 -12.42 52.72 24.80
N GLU A 1196 -12.22 52.66 26.12
CA GLU A 1196 -10.97 52.25 26.76
C GLU A 1196 -10.67 50.76 26.56
N ALA A 1197 -11.70 49.91 26.45
CA ALA A 1197 -11.53 48.48 26.18
C ALA A 1197 -11.17 48.23 24.71
N ILE A 1198 -11.74 49.01 23.78
CA ILE A 1198 -11.44 48.94 22.34
C ILE A 1198 -10.01 49.42 22.07
N LEU A 1199 -9.54 50.47 22.75
CA LEU A 1199 -8.19 50.99 22.58
C LEU A 1199 -7.09 50.11 23.20
N ARG A 1200 -7.42 49.29 24.21
CA ARG A 1200 -6.49 48.31 24.81
C ARG A 1200 -6.36 47.02 24.01
N ASP A 1201 -7.33 46.71 23.16
CA ASP A 1201 -7.30 45.55 22.26
C ASP A 1201 -6.49 45.92 21.01
N GLU A 1202 -5.34 45.28 20.80
CA GLU A 1202 -4.43 45.58 19.68
C GLU A 1202 -5.06 45.34 18.30
N VAL A 1203 -5.96 44.36 18.19
CA VAL A 1203 -6.68 44.02 16.95
C VAL A 1203 -7.73 45.08 16.66
N CYS A 1204 -8.43 45.57 17.67
CA CYS A 1204 -9.35 46.70 17.53
C CYS A 1204 -8.62 48.02 17.26
N ASN A 1205 -7.53 48.28 17.97
CA ASN A 1205 -6.79 49.53 17.85
C ASN A 1205 -6.14 49.67 16.46
N SER A 1206 -5.64 48.56 15.90
CA SER A 1206 -5.14 48.54 14.51
C SER A 1206 -6.23 48.77 13.46
N GLN A 1207 -7.47 48.31 13.70
CA GLN A 1207 -8.58 48.45 12.75
C GLN A 1207 -9.39 49.75 12.92
N CYS A 1208 -9.51 50.28 14.16
CA CYS A 1208 -10.40 51.38 14.52
C CYS A 1208 -9.72 52.52 15.29
N GLY A 1209 -8.43 52.42 15.64
CA GLY A 1209 -7.73 53.42 16.46
C GLY A 1209 -7.73 54.83 15.86
N ILE A 1210 -7.68 54.94 14.53
CA ILE A 1210 -7.76 56.22 13.80
C ILE A 1210 -9.14 56.88 13.97
N TYR A 1211 -10.22 56.07 14.02
CA TYR A 1211 -11.59 56.54 14.21
C TYR A 1211 -11.86 56.98 15.67
N LEU A 1212 -11.11 56.45 16.64
CA LEU A 1212 -11.31 56.65 18.07
C LEU A 1212 -10.51 57.82 18.66
N ASN A 1213 -9.35 58.15 18.07
CA ASN A 1213 -8.44 59.19 18.55
C ASN A 1213 -8.64 60.55 17.86
N GLY A 1214 -9.79 60.76 17.19
CA GLY A 1214 -10.04 61.92 16.34
C GLY A 1214 -9.94 63.27 17.07
N ASN A 1215 -8.80 63.93 16.90
CA ASN A 1215 -8.70 65.38 16.83
C ASN A 1215 -7.78 65.73 15.64
N GLY A 1216 -8.37 66.27 14.56
CA GLY A 1216 -7.65 67.07 13.57
C GLY A 1216 -7.38 66.43 12.19
N ASN A 1217 -8.13 66.94 11.21
CA ASN A 1217 -7.79 67.16 9.79
C ASN A 1217 -7.67 65.98 8.82
N PHE A 1218 -8.72 65.89 8.00
CA PHE A 1218 -8.69 65.38 6.63
C PHE A 1218 -7.77 66.22 5.72
N ALA A 1219 -7.16 65.52 4.76
CA ALA A 1219 -6.43 66.02 3.58
C ALA A 1219 -4.95 66.39 3.79
N GLN A 1220 -4.08 65.38 3.67
CA GLN A 1220 -2.84 65.38 2.85
C GLN A 1220 -2.00 64.15 3.17
N ALA A 1221 -1.92 63.20 2.22
CA ALA A 1221 -0.82 62.24 1.98
C ALA A 1221 -1.32 61.00 1.22
N ARG A 1222 -1.94 61.20 0.05
CA ARG A 1222 -1.84 60.22 -1.03
C ARG A 1222 -0.57 60.56 -1.79
N GLN A 1223 0.54 59.94 -1.41
CA GLN A 1223 1.74 59.64 -2.20
C GLN A 1223 2.94 59.46 -1.27
N ALA A 1224 3.30 58.20 -1.00
CA ALA A 1224 4.69 57.70 -1.02
C ALA A 1224 4.74 56.27 -0.43
N SER A 1225 4.99 55.31 -1.31
CA SER A 1225 5.80 54.11 -1.10
C SER A 1225 5.70 53.33 0.22
N VAL A 1226 5.01 52.18 0.18
CA VAL A 1226 5.54 50.94 0.80
C VAL A 1226 5.34 49.79 -0.19
N GLN A 1227 6.47 49.19 -0.55
CA GLN A 1227 6.58 48.02 -1.40
C GLN A 1227 5.73 46.88 -0.84
N ALA A 1228 4.99 46.21 -1.73
CA ALA A 1228 4.45 44.90 -1.43
C ALA A 1228 5.62 43.94 -1.10
N PRO A 1229 5.53 43.11 -0.05
CA PRO A 1229 6.48 42.02 0.11
C PRO A 1229 6.38 41.13 -1.13
N ALA A 1230 7.53 40.75 -1.66
CA ALA A 1230 7.64 39.87 -2.81
C ALA A 1230 6.74 38.64 -2.63
N ARG A 1231 5.88 38.43 -3.62
CA ARG A 1231 5.13 37.18 -3.79
C ARG A 1231 6.17 36.07 -3.91
N VAL A 1232 6.36 35.27 -2.86
CA VAL A 1232 7.17 34.05 -2.92
C VAL A 1232 6.58 33.19 -4.03
N GLN A 1233 7.32 33.04 -5.12
CA GLN A 1233 7.07 32.01 -6.11
C GLN A 1233 7.11 30.67 -5.39
N ARG A 1234 5.95 30.00 -5.28
CA ARG A 1234 5.93 28.57 -5.03
C ARG A 1234 6.41 27.87 -6.30
N SER A 1235 7.69 27.54 -6.33
CA SER A 1235 8.18 26.45 -7.19
C SER A 1235 7.43 25.19 -6.81
N ARG A 1236 6.69 24.61 -7.76
CA ARG A 1236 6.31 23.19 -7.71
C ARG A 1236 7.59 22.39 -7.94
N PRO A 1237 7.94 21.41 -7.09
CA PRO A 1237 8.74 20.28 -7.55
C PRO A 1237 7.77 19.22 -8.07
N GLU A 1238 7.90 18.95 -9.36
CA GLU A 1238 7.59 17.69 -10.00
C GLU A 1238 8.18 16.54 -9.17
N ASN A 1239 7.40 15.48 -8.94
CA ASN A 1239 7.90 14.23 -8.37
C ASN A 1239 7.58 13.10 -9.36
N ILE A 1240 8.37 13.05 -10.43
CA ILE A 1240 8.82 11.78 -10.99
C ILE A 1240 10.13 11.50 -10.24
N PHE A 1241 10.22 10.37 -9.55
CA PHE A 1241 11.41 10.01 -8.80
C PHE A 1241 12.54 9.65 -9.78
N LYS A 1242 13.45 10.59 -10.00
CA LYS A 1242 14.86 10.27 -10.22
C LYS A 1242 15.53 10.21 -8.84
N PHE A 1243 16.32 9.17 -8.59
CA PHE A 1243 17.18 9.13 -7.42
C PHE A 1243 18.00 10.44 -7.35
N PRO A 1244 18.26 11.00 -6.17
CA PRO A 1244 19.12 12.18 -6.07
C PRO A 1244 20.56 11.81 -6.46
N ASP A 1245 21.24 12.64 -7.24
CA ASP A 1245 22.64 12.43 -7.58
C ASP A 1245 23.51 12.64 -6.32
N LEU A 1246 24.14 11.57 -5.83
CA LEU A 1246 25.05 11.61 -4.68
C LEU A 1246 26.48 12.01 -5.06
N THR A 1247 26.80 12.09 -6.35
CA THR A 1247 28.12 12.45 -6.90
C THR A 1247 28.69 13.77 -6.34
N PRO A 1248 27.92 14.85 -6.14
CA PRO A 1248 28.43 16.12 -5.63
C PRO A 1248 28.96 16.02 -4.20
N PHE A 1249 28.45 15.10 -3.39
CA PHE A 1249 28.82 14.93 -1.99
C PHE A 1249 30.08 14.08 -1.80
N ILE A 1250 30.51 13.42 -2.86
CA ILE A 1250 31.77 12.67 -2.90
C ILE A 1250 32.91 13.58 -3.44
N ALA A 1251 32.59 14.74 -4.03
CA ALA A 1251 33.54 15.59 -4.76
C ALA A 1251 34.23 16.69 -3.93
N SER A 1252 34.10 16.68 -2.60
CA SER A 1252 34.79 17.64 -1.71
C SER A 1252 35.80 16.99 -0.75
N LEU A 1253 36.34 15.83 -1.12
CA LEU A 1253 37.43 15.15 -0.40
C LEU A 1253 38.72 15.18 -1.21
#